data_AF-U7D650-F1
#
_entry.id   AF-U7D650-F1
#
_cell.length_a   1.000
_cell.length_b   1.000
_cell.length_c   1.000
_cell.angle_alpha   90.00
_cell.angle_beta   90.00
_cell.angle_gamma   90.00
#
_symmetry.space_group_name_H-M   'P 1'
#
loop_
_entity.id
_entity.type
_entity.pdbx_description
1 polymer ?
#
loop_
_entity_poly.entity_id
_entity_poly.type
_entity_poly.pdbx_seq_one_letter_code
_entity_poly.pdbx_strand_id
1 'polypeptide(L)'
;MRHVTEYFSTLHYRVLFFTLLFLVFFAASVGDTVSEALVLSVYSAEVVSHLFFVNALILFVLSFLALSIIDNYNRGKIFILFLVTYAVSLFLLRLFHFLGEWVYLVLYVLSYTGKIMMFLLAWTLANDVADSRSGAKHFPFIAAGGTLGAIVGTFSIPVLVKTYTPLQLLWVWILLLFTAALLVKAMVYSLGHHFSRRRFNRQVSLHFSVLGRNIRDLMRQPLLNTMATAYFFIFIIIFCQQYLFYDVVRSEYEDALSISGFLGYFKGGFLLITFLLQAFVAGRLTRYIGWIRVLTVLPFVFFLSFAAMWYFDMHGLDLYIHTVIAAMGLRIAVFDSFFSPNYQNIFSIFPEDLRGRGKLTIDGVFKPLAMAVSAGLIVLISSQTQMLVILLFLSLIALGITLRLRRHYLFTALGYLHRTSSEEVPQRISQSLSYEKGLELLDTVIEEQPRELKFCAVDILVELDNDRAIARLIHWYPLVDTYVQAYIVSALGKAKNRNVLPFVRYLLRAETDPRVVANVLIALWSMQEEEETVYAAFLSHAVPRVRGNAIYILFYLGFSQKYSLEARLEEMLFIDAEGEEKSALWVLAHIPITNRLTQALKQYWYTRTVRVLRSFSYWKSFVAAVVRSRDYALLFELVDMYQAVSEQKQRELVSQVAWLIHRDGEADIVAHMGEFRSSYTTDFVLRALAHSRVHVGESMVKRLERFAEQEYEKFLVSRQALHYLRSFLHNSGRVDPYLEYYIQVIEQEEQSLHFNNLLECVAIVDASNAVNTILDKIHIYSRTIYSRVVDIIDTASSKRINKLIVTLMEGGGHCPREFHSLDEVFEIYLLSGLPVVRESTLYLINQQSE
;
A
#
# COMPACT_ATOMS: atom_id res chain seq x y z
N MET A 1 -0.83 -6.47 47.05
CA MET A 1 -1.87 -5.41 47.09
C MET A 1 -1.65 -4.31 46.05
N ARG A 2 -0.47 -3.67 45.92
CA ARG A 2 -0.23 -2.61 44.92
C ARG A 2 -0.53 -3.00 43.45
N HIS A 3 -0.12 -4.19 43.02
CA HIS A 3 -0.45 -4.70 41.67
C HIS A 3 -1.94 -4.99 41.45
N VAL A 4 -2.69 -5.31 42.52
CA VAL A 4 -4.14 -5.53 42.43
C VAL A 4 -4.86 -4.18 42.30
N THR A 5 -4.45 -3.16 43.07
CA THR A 5 -4.96 -1.79 42.92
C THR A 5 -4.62 -1.14 41.58
N GLU A 6 -3.45 -1.39 40.99
CA GLU A 6 -3.11 -0.94 39.63
C GLU A 6 -3.90 -1.67 38.54
N TYR A 7 -4.18 -2.97 38.73
CA TYR A 7 -5.02 -3.72 37.78
C TYR A 7 -6.48 -3.26 37.82
N PHE A 8 -7.03 -3.00 39.01
CA PHE A 8 -8.38 -2.46 39.18
C PHE A 8 -8.49 -1.01 38.70
N SER A 9 -7.48 -0.16 38.95
CA SER A 9 -7.48 1.21 38.43
C SER A 9 -7.41 1.24 36.90
N THR A 10 -6.66 0.30 36.30
CA THR A 10 -6.53 0.23 34.84
C THR A 10 -7.75 -0.32 34.12
N LEU A 11 -8.49 -1.25 34.75
CA LEU A 11 -9.77 -1.72 34.23
C LEU A 11 -10.86 -0.64 34.36
N HIS A 12 -10.86 0.11 35.46
CA HIS A 12 -11.86 1.13 35.76
C HIS A 12 -11.88 2.27 34.73
N TYR A 13 -10.72 2.85 34.36
CA TYR A 13 -10.71 3.93 33.36
C TYR A 13 -11.14 3.46 31.96
N ARG A 14 -10.80 2.22 31.56
CA ARG A 14 -11.17 1.69 30.23
C ARG A 14 -12.67 1.61 30.07
N VAL A 15 -13.37 1.12 31.10
CA VAL A 15 -14.83 1.04 31.11
C VAL A 15 -15.44 2.45 31.11
N LEU A 16 -14.92 3.38 31.92
CA LEU A 16 -15.40 4.77 31.92
C LEU A 16 -15.28 5.43 30.54
N PHE A 17 -14.14 5.30 29.87
CA PHE A 17 -13.97 5.87 28.52
C PHE A 17 -14.76 5.13 27.44
N PHE A 18 -14.92 3.81 27.57
CA PHE A 18 -15.84 3.04 26.72
C PHE A 18 -17.27 3.60 26.85
N THR A 19 -17.76 3.77 28.07
CA THR A 19 -19.10 4.31 28.34
C THR A 19 -19.24 5.75 27.87
N LEU A 20 -18.20 6.58 28.05
CA LEU A 20 -18.20 7.95 27.55
C LEU A 20 -18.32 8.01 26.03
N LEU A 21 -17.50 7.25 25.30
CA LEU A 21 -17.56 7.21 23.84
C LEU A 21 -18.88 6.61 23.36
N PHE A 22 -19.40 5.59 24.06
CA PHE A 22 -20.73 5.05 23.79
C PHE A 22 -21.81 6.14 23.87
N LEU A 23 -21.87 6.90 24.96
CA LEU A 23 -22.86 7.97 25.14
C LEU A 23 -22.69 9.09 24.11
N VAL A 24 -21.45 9.50 23.84
CA VAL A 24 -21.15 10.57 22.88
C VAL A 24 -21.56 10.19 21.45
N PHE A 25 -21.22 8.97 21.01
CA PHE A 25 -21.59 8.51 19.67
C PHE A 25 -23.09 8.21 19.57
N PHE A 26 -23.72 7.70 20.63
CA PHE A 26 -25.18 7.56 20.69
C PHE A 26 -25.85 8.94 20.52
N ALA A 27 -25.48 9.92 21.35
CA ALA A 27 -26.04 11.27 21.26
C ALA A 27 -25.85 11.89 19.86
N ALA A 28 -24.65 11.76 19.28
CA ALA A 28 -24.36 12.24 17.93
C ALA A 28 -25.23 11.57 16.86
N SER A 29 -25.40 10.25 16.92
CA SER A 29 -26.19 9.49 15.95
C SER A 29 -27.69 9.80 16.01
N VAL A 30 -28.22 10.00 17.23
CA VAL A 30 -29.61 10.46 17.41
C VAL A 30 -29.78 11.87 16.87
N GLY A 31 -28.88 12.78 17.25
CA GLY A 31 -28.93 14.17 16.82
C GLY A 31 -28.88 14.35 15.32
N ASP A 32 -27.93 13.70 14.64
CA ASP A 32 -27.80 13.78 13.19
C ASP A 32 -29.06 13.28 12.49
N THR A 33 -29.54 12.10 12.87
CA THR A 33 -30.68 11.50 12.19
C THR A 33 -31.98 12.28 12.42
N VAL A 34 -32.19 12.79 13.63
CA VAL A 34 -33.37 13.62 13.96
C VAL A 34 -33.30 14.98 13.26
N SER A 35 -32.16 15.65 13.29
CA SER A 35 -32.01 16.97 12.66
C SER A 35 -32.10 16.91 11.13
N GLU A 36 -31.51 15.88 10.51
CA GLU A 36 -31.66 15.60 9.07
C GLU A 36 -33.12 15.36 8.71
N ALA A 37 -33.84 14.52 9.46
CA ALA A 37 -35.24 14.23 9.19
C ALA A 37 -36.15 15.46 9.33
N LEU A 38 -35.93 16.30 10.35
CA LEU A 38 -36.72 17.52 10.56
C LEU A 38 -36.48 18.56 9.46
N VAL A 39 -35.23 18.77 9.03
CA VAL A 39 -34.95 19.69 7.92
C VAL A 39 -35.55 19.17 6.62
N LEU A 40 -35.34 17.90 6.28
CA LEU A 40 -35.85 17.33 5.04
C LEU A 40 -37.38 17.27 5.02
N SER A 41 -38.06 17.10 6.15
CA SER A 41 -39.54 17.09 6.15
C SER A 41 -40.17 18.42 5.72
N VAL A 42 -39.45 19.53 5.85
CA VAL A 42 -39.99 20.88 5.58
C VAL A 42 -39.32 21.52 4.37
N TYR A 43 -38.00 21.48 4.32
CA TYR A 43 -37.20 22.16 3.31
C TYR A 43 -36.82 21.23 2.16
N SER A 44 -36.60 21.80 0.98
CA SER A 44 -36.00 21.06 -0.15
C SER A 44 -34.54 20.70 0.16
N ALA A 45 -34.03 19.68 -0.54
CA ALA A 45 -32.63 19.28 -0.42
C ALA A 45 -31.66 20.42 -0.77
N GLU A 46 -32.06 21.37 -1.62
CA GLU A 46 -31.28 22.54 -2.00
C GLU A 46 -30.87 23.41 -0.80
N VAL A 47 -31.75 23.57 0.20
CA VAL A 47 -31.44 24.32 1.43
C VAL A 47 -30.27 23.67 2.19
N VAL A 48 -30.13 22.35 2.12
CA VAL A 48 -29.04 21.62 2.79
C VAL A 48 -27.67 22.01 2.22
N SER A 49 -27.57 22.36 0.94
CA SER A 49 -26.31 22.85 0.34
C SER A 49 -25.86 24.18 0.98
N HIS A 50 -26.80 25.07 1.28
CA HIS A 50 -26.55 26.31 1.99
C HIS A 50 -26.14 26.04 3.44
N LEU A 51 -26.77 25.07 4.09
CA LEU A 51 -26.38 24.63 5.44
C LEU A 51 -24.98 24.00 5.45
N PHE A 52 -24.53 23.39 4.34
CA PHE A 52 -23.14 22.93 4.23
C PHE A 52 -22.16 24.10 4.29
N PHE A 53 -22.45 25.19 3.57
CA PHE A 53 -21.63 26.40 3.61
C PHE A 53 -21.59 27.04 5.01
N VAL A 54 -22.73 27.11 5.70
CA VAL A 54 -22.80 27.63 7.08
C VAL A 54 -21.99 26.77 8.04
N ASN A 55 -22.13 25.46 7.97
CA ASN A 55 -21.33 24.52 8.78
C ASN A 55 -19.83 24.61 8.47
N ALA A 56 -19.44 24.82 7.21
CA ALA A 56 -18.05 25.04 6.84
C ALA A 56 -17.48 26.29 7.53
N LEU A 57 -18.20 27.41 7.49
CA LEU A 57 -17.78 28.65 8.14
C LEU A 57 -17.62 28.46 9.65
N ILE A 58 -18.62 27.85 10.29
CA ILE A 58 -18.62 27.63 11.75
C ILE A 58 -17.49 26.68 12.16
N LEU A 59 -17.27 25.58 11.42
CA LEU A 59 -16.18 24.65 11.73
C LEU A 59 -14.80 25.28 11.56
N PHE A 60 -14.61 26.12 10.54
CA PHE A 60 -13.36 26.85 10.35
C PHE A 60 -13.08 27.77 11.55
N VAL A 61 -14.09 28.53 11.99
CA VAL A 61 -13.99 29.41 13.17
C VAL A 61 -13.74 28.62 14.45
N LEU A 62 -14.49 27.53 14.67
CA LEU A 62 -14.35 26.71 15.88
C LEU A 62 -13.01 25.99 15.93
N SER A 63 -12.48 25.52 14.81
CA SER A 63 -11.15 24.89 14.76
C SER A 63 -10.05 25.89 15.14
N PHE A 64 -10.20 27.15 14.71
CA PHE A 64 -9.30 28.23 15.11
C PHE A 64 -9.40 28.57 16.61
N LEU A 65 -10.62 28.63 17.15
CA LEU A 65 -10.83 28.89 18.58
C LEU A 65 -10.34 27.72 19.46
N ALA A 66 -10.57 26.48 19.03
CA ALA A 66 -10.17 25.27 19.73
C ALA A 66 -8.65 25.20 19.96
N LEU A 67 -7.85 25.60 18.96
CA LEU A 67 -6.39 25.72 19.07
C LEU A 67 -5.93 26.63 20.22
N SER A 68 -6.72 27.66 20.54
CA SER A 68 -6.38 28.65 21.57
C SER A 68 -6.90 28.26 22.95
N ILE A 69 -8.03 27.54 23.00
CA ILE A 69 -8.74 27.23 24.24
C ILE A 69 -8.25 25.91 24.85
N ILE A 70 -8.02 24.88 24.03
CA ILE A 70 -7.69 23.52 24.48
C ILE A 70 -6.35 23.45 25.23
N ASP A 71 -5.42 24.35 24.89
CA ASP A 71 -4.08 24.38 25.49
C ASP A 71 -4.02 25.19 26.79
N ASN A 72 -4.98 26.08 27.02
CA ASN A 72 -4.93 27.04 28.13
C ASN A 72 -5.82 26.67 29.32
N TYR A 73 -6.83 25.83 29.13
CA TYR A 73 -7.85 25.51 30.13
C TYR A 73 -7.91 24.01 30.44
N ASN A 74 -8.53 23.64 31.58
CA ASN A 74 -8.74 22.23 31.93
C ASN A 74 -9.74 21.61 30.94
N ARG A 75 -9.25 20.66 30.14
CA ARG A 75 -9.99 20.04 29.03
C ARG A 75 -11.26 19.32 29.48
N GLY A 76 -11.24 18.72 30.67
CA GLY A 76 -12.42 18.07 31.25
C GLY A 76 -13.52 19.08 31.61
N LYS A 77 -13.15 20.21 32.22
CA LYS A 77 -14.11 21.30 32.50
C LYS A 77 -14.66 21.95 31.23
N ILE A 78 -13.82 22.14 30.21
CA ILE A 78 -14.26 22.62 28.89
C ILE A 78 -15.29 21.66 28.31
N PHE A 79 -15.04 20.35 28.38
CA PHE A 79 -15.98 19.37 27.82
C PHE A 79 -17.30 19.32 28.57
N ILE A 80 -17.29 19.42 29.91
CA ILE A 80 -18.52 19.54 30.70
C ILE A 80 -19.29 20.81 30.33
N LEU A 81 -18.61 21.96 30.26
CA LEU A 81 -19.23 23.22 29.87
C LEU A 81 -19.87 23.10 28.50
N PHE A 82 -19.16 22.53 27.52
CA PHE A 82 -19.67 22.30 26.18
C PHE A 82 -20.88 21.37 26.15
N LEU A 83 -20.85 20.23 26.85
CA LEU A 83 -21.98 19.30 26.88
C LEU A 83 -23.23 19.93 27.53
N VAL A 84 -23.04 20.70 28.61
CA VAL A 84 -24.14 21.39 29.29
C VAL A 84 -24.68 22.53 28.43
N THR A 85 -23.84 23.38 27.83
CA THR A 85 -24.31 24.45 26.94
C THR A 85 -25.00 23.87 25.71
N TYR A 86 -24.53 22.75 25.18
CA TYR A 86 -25.19 22.06 24.08
C TYR A 86 -26.56 21.53 24.48
N ALA A 87 -26.68 20.84 25.63
CA ALA A 87 -27.95 20.36 26.14
C ALA A 87 -28.95 21.51 26.41
N VAL A 88 -28.47 22.63 26.98
CA VAL A 88 -29.29 23.83 27.20
C VAL A 88 -29.73 24.44 25.87
N SER A 89 -28.86 24.54 24.87
CA SER A 89 -29.24 25.03 23.54
C SER A 89 -30.33 24.17 22.90
N LEU A 90 -30.23 22.85 23.00
CA LEU A 90 -31.29 21.94 22.51
C LEU A 90 -32.60 22.10 23.28
N PHE A 91 -32.52 22.29 24.60
CA PHE A 91 -33.68 22.55 25.43
C PHE A 91 -34.37 23.87 25.03
N LEU A 92 -33.61 24.94 24.81
CA LEU A 92 -34.13 26.22 24.35
C LEU A 92 -34.75 26.09 22.95
N LEU A 93 -34.08 25.42 22.00
CA LEU A 93 -34.63 25.17 20.66
C LEU A 93 -35.92 24.33 20.73
N ARG A 94 -36.00 23.38 21.66
CA ARG A 94 -37.21 22.59 21.88
C ARG A 94 -38.36 23.43 22.42
N LEU A 95 -38.09 24.33 23.37
CA LEU A 95 -39.07 25.26 23.94
C LEU A 95 -39.55 26.24 22.88
N PHE A 96 -38.63 26.87 22.15
CA PHE A 96 -38.91 27.91 21.17
C PHE A 96 -39.27 27.40 19.79
N HIS A 97 -39.51 26.09 19.63
CA HIS A 97 -39.88 25.51 18.34
C HIS A 97 -41.14 26.15 17.73
N PHE A 98 -42.08 26.62 18.56
CA PHE A 98 -43.27 27.33 18.10
C PHE A 98 -42.99 28.66 17.37
N LEU A 99 -41.75 29.18 17.43
CA LEU A 99 -41.35 30.41 16.72
C LEU A 99 -41.16 30.20 15.21
N GLY A 100 -41.23 28.97 14.72
CA GLY A 100 -41.21 28.64 13.29
C GLY A 100 -40.23 27.55 12.91
N GLU A 101 -40.30 27.15 11.64
CA GLU A 101 -39.56 26.00 11.10
C GLU A 101 -38.05 26.27 10.93
N TRP A 102 -37.62 27.54 11.00
CA TRP A 102 -36.21 27.93 10.99
C TRP A 102 -35.40 27.26 12.12
N VAL A 103 -36.06 26.83 13.19
CA VAL A 103 -35.46 26.05 14.28
C VAL A 103 -34.83 24.75 13.75
N TYR A 104 -35.37 24.13 12.71
CA TYR A 104 -34.81 22.91 12.12
C TYR A 104 -33.48 23.18 11.42
N LEU A 105 -33.34 24.33 10.75
CA LEU A 105 -32.08 24.76 10.14
C LEU A 105 -30.98 24.93 11.21
N VAL A 106 -31.33 25.55 12.34
CA VAL A 106 -30.40 25.72 13.47
C VAL A 106 -30.05 24.37 14.10
N LEU A 107 -31.02 23.46 14.26
CA LEU A 107 -30.77 22.11 14.78
C LEU A 107 -29.81 21.32 13.89
N TYR A 108 -29.91 21.44 12.57
CA TYR A 108 -29.01 20.78 11.63
C TYR A 108 -27.57 21.29 11.74
N VAL A 109 -27.39 22.61 11.76
CA VAL A 109 -26.08 23.25 11.94
C VAL A 109 -25.47 22.85 13.29
N LEU A 110 -26.30 22.91 14.34
CA LEU A 110 -25.90 22.56 15.69
C LEU A 110 -25.55 21.07 15.81
N SER A 111 -26.30 20.17 15.17
CA SER A 111 -26.02 18.73 15.15
C SER A 111 -24.65 18.42 14.60
N TYR A 112 -24.38 18.91 13.38
CA TYR A 112 -23.14 18.62 12.69
C TYR A 112 -21.93 19.20 13.44
N THR A 113 -22.01 20.47 13.81
CA THR A 113 -20.96 21.17 14.53
C THR A 113 -20.72 20.58 15.92
N GLY A 114 -21.82 20.30 16.63
CA GLY A 114 -21.80 19.71 17.96
C GLY A 114 -21.18 18.32 17.97
N LYS A 115 -21.51 17.47 16.98
CA LYS A 115 -20.88 16.16 16.78
C LYS A 115 -19.36 16.25 16.64
N ILE A 116 -18.86 17.12 15.76
CA ILE A 116 -17.42 17.27 15.52
C ILE A 116 -16.69 17.73 16.79
N MET A 117 -17.26 18.69 17.52
CA MET A 117 -16.70 19.17 18.79
C MET A 117 -16.75 18.09 19.90
N MET A 118 -17.84 17.33 20.00
CA MET A 118 -17.94 16.20 20.94
C MET A 118 -16.84 15.17 20.68
N PHE A 119 -16.66 14.77 19.42
CA PHE A 119 -15.62 13.79 19.05
C PHE A 119 -14.24 14.34 19.35
N LEU A 120 -13.94 15.59 18.98
CA LEU A 120 -12.66 16.22 19.25
C LEU A 120 -12.33 16.21 20.76
N LEU A 121 -13.25 16.69 21.60
CA LEU A 121 -13.05 16.80 23.05
C LEU A 121 -12.98 15.43 23.73
N ALA A 122 -13.84 14.49 23.36
CA ALA A 122 -13.84 13.14 23.92
C ALA A 122 -12.54 12.39 23.57
N TRP A 123 -12.08 12.46 22.32
CA TRP A 123 -10.81 11.85 21.91
C TRP A 123 -9.61 12.54 22.55
N THR A 124 -9.66 13.86 22.75
CA THR A 124 -8.59 14.59 23.46
C THR A 124 -8.48 14.10 24.91
N LEU A 125 -9.60 13.95 25.62
CA LEU A 125 -9.61 13.40 26.99
C LEU A 125 -9.13 11.95 27.07
N ALA A 126 -9.51 11.12 26.09
CA ALA A 126 -9.05 9.74 26.03
C ALA A 126 -7.52 9.66 25.83
N ASN A 127 -6.97 10.53 24.98
CA ASN A 127 -5.53 10.62 24.75
C ASN A 127 -4.76 11.17 25.96
N ASP A 128 -5.36 12.04 26.77
CA ASP A 128 -4.71 12.59 27.96
C ASP A 128 -4.55 11.57 29.11
N VAL A 129 -5.41 10.55 29.15
CA VAL A 129 -5.39 9.50 30.20
C VAL A 129 -4.71 8.22 29.73
N ALA A 130 -4.82 7.88 28.45
CA ALA A 130 -4.19 6.69 27.91
C ALA A 130 -2.70 6.94 27.64
N ASP A 131 -1.84 6.37 28.50
CA ASP A 131 -0.38 6.38 28.33
C ASP A 131 0.03 5.87 26.95
N SER A 132 0.91 6.60 26.25
CA SER A 132 1.26 6.36 24.84
C SER A 132 1.88 4.98 24.59
N ARG A 133 2.50 4.39 25.62
CA ARG A 133 3.08 3.02 25.59
C ARG A 133 2.04 1.91 25.80
N SER A 134 0.98 2.13 26.58
CA SER A 134 -0.10 1.15 26.84
C SER A 134 -1.33 1.32 25.93
N GLY A 135 -1.42 2.47 25.24
CA GLY A 135 -2.55 2.85 24.41
C GLY A 135 -2.89 1.83 23.32
N ALA A 136 -1.90 1.18 22.71
CA ALA A 136 -2.13 0.22 21.62
C ALA A 136 -3.05 -0.95 22.02
N LYS A 137 -3.04 -1.36 23.31
CA LYS A 137 -3.93 -2.40 23.86
C LYS A 137 -5.25 -1.83 24.38
N HIS A 138 -5.22 -0.57 24.83
CA HIS A 138 -6.30 0.30 25.33
C HIS A 138 -7.38 0.68 24.33
N PHE A 139 -6.89 1.37 23.30
CA PHE A 139 -7.70 2.15 22.39
C PHE A 139 -8.69 1.35 21.57
N PRO A 140 -8.39 0.11 21.09
CA PRO A 140 -9.38 -0.66 20.36
C PRO A 140 -10.64 -0.96 21.18
N PHE A 141 -10.49 -1.28 22.47
CA PHE A 141 -11.63 -1.53 23.35
C PHE A 141 -12.42 -0.23 23.58
N ILE A 142 -11.74 0.86 23.94
CA ILE A 142 -12.39 2.17 24.17
C ILE A 142 -13.13 2.63 22.90
N ALA A 143 -12.50 2.53 21.73
CA ALA A 143 -13.08 2.87 20.43
C ALA A 143 -14.32 2.04 20.09
N ALA A 144 -14.34 0.74 20.45
CA ALA A 144 -15.49 -0.12 20.25
C ALA A 144 -16.75 0.40 20.96
N GLY A 145 -16.60 1.10 22.09
CA GLY A 145 -17.70 1.78 22.77
C GLY A 145 -18.38 2.83 21.88
N GLY A 146 -17.60 3.62 21.15
CA GLY A 146 -18.11 4.59 20.18
C GLY A 146 -18.89 3.93 19.04
N THR A 147 -18.33 2.89 18.42
CA THR A 147 -19.02 2.17 17.33
C THR A 147 -20.32 1.54 17.80
N LEU A 148 -20.33 0.90 18.98
CA LEU A 148 -21.55 0.34 19.57
C LEU A 148 -22.58 1.43 19.90
N GLY A 149 -22.14 2.58 20.42
CA GLY A 149 -23.00 3.72 20.69
C GLY A 149 -23.70 4.25 19.43
N ALA A 150 -22.98 4.32 18.31
CA ALA A 150 -23.55 4.74 17.03
C ALA A 150 -24.58 3.73 16.48
N ILE A 151 -24.28 2.43 16.58
CA ILE A 151 -25.19 1.35 16.16
C ILE A 151 -26.47 1.38 17.00
N VAL A 152 -26.34 1.41 18.33
CA VAL A 152 -27.49 1.48 19.24
C VAL A 152 -28.27 2.77 19.01
N GLY A 153 -27.58 3.90 18.84
CA GLY A 153 -28.22 5.19 18.61
C GLY A 153 -29.06 5.23 17.35
N THR A 154 -28.54 4.75 16.22
CA THR A 154 -29.28 4.71 14.96
C THR A 154 -30.43 3.70 14.98
N PHE A 155 -30.24 2.49 15.51
CA PHE A 155 -31.31 1.49 15.62
C PHE A 155 -32.35 1.81 16.70
N SER A 156 -32.03 2.67 17.67
CA SER A 156 -33.02 3.12 18.67
C SER A 156 -34.10 3.99 18.04
N ILE A 157 -33.78 4.74 16.97
CA ILE A 157 -34.70 5.72 16.36
C ILE A 157 -35.94 5.04 15.78
N PRO A 158 -35.85 4.02 14.90
CA PRO A 158 -37.04 3.37 14.35
C PRO A 158 -37.95 2.73 15.40
N VAL A 159 -37.40 2.37 16.57
CA VAL A 159 -38.17 1.87 17.70
C VAL A 159 -38.87 3.00 18.43
N LEU A 160 -38.15 4.09 18.73
CA LEU A 160 -38.66 5.24 19.47
C LEU A 160 -39.69 6.04 18.66
N VAL A 161 -39.55 6.13 17.34
CA VAL A 161 -40.51 6.86 16.48
C VAL A 161 -41.87 6.16 16.35
N LYS A 162 -42.01 4.91 16.81
CA LYS A 162 -43.32 4.25 16.93
C LYS A 162 -44.20 4.88 18.01
N THR A 163 -43.58 5.48 19.03
CA THR A 163 -44.28 6.04 20.20
C THR A 163 -44.08 7.54 20.34
N TYR A 164 -42.97 8.09 19.84
CA TYR A 164 -42.59 9.49 19.98
C TYR A 164 -42.41 10.17 18.62
N THR A 165 -42.69 11.46 18.52
CA THR A 165 -42.38 12.21 17.30
C THR A 165 -40.87 12.48 17.19
N PRO A 166 -40.31 12.70 15.98
CA PRO A 166 -38.89 13.04 15.83
C PRO A 166 -38.47 14.26 16.67
N LEU A 167 -39.35 15.26 16.81
CA LEU A 167 -39.10 16.42 17.67
C LEU A 167 -39.05 16.07 19.17
N GLN A 168 -39.81 15.07 19.62
CA GLN A 168 -39.74 14.58 21.00
C GLN A 168 -38.43 13.83 21.29
N LEU A 169 -37.76 13.28 20.27
CA LEU A 169 -36.44 12.65 20.44
C LEU A 169 -35.33 13.63 20.84
N LEU A 170 -35.56 14.94 20.73
CA LEU A 170 -34.67 15.95 21.32
C LEU A 170 -34.52 15.76 22.83
N TRP A 171 -35.54 15.26 23.53
CA TRP A 171 -35.43 14.95 24.97
C TRP A 171 -34.47 13.80 25.24
N VAL A 172 -34.49 12.77 24.40
CA VAL A 172 -33.55 11.64 24.48
C VAL A 172 -32.13 12.17 24.24
N TRP A 173 -31.96 13.05 23.24
CA TRP A 173 -30.68 13.67 22.95
C TRP A 173 -30.15 14.51 24.13
N ILE A 174 -30.99 15.37 24.72
CA ILE A 174 -30.65 16.18 25.90
C ILE A 174 -30.24 15.26 27.07
N LEU A 175 -30.99 14.20 27.32
CA LEU A 175 -30.70 13.23 28.40
C LEU A 175 -29.34 12.55 28.19
N LEU A 176 -29.01 12.15 26.96
CA LEU A 176 -27.71 11.55 26.62
C LEU A 176 -26.56 12.54 26.83
N LEU A 177 -26.72 13.82 26.44
CA LEU A 177 -25.69 14.84 26.68
C LEU A 177 -25.51 15.13 28.16
N PHE A 178 -26.60 15.20 28.93
CA PHE A 178 -26.54 15.45 30.36
C PHE A 178 -25.90 14.28 31.12
N THR A 179 -26.26 13.04 30.78
CA THR A 179 -25.63 11.83 31.35
C THR A 179 -24.14 11.74 31.00
N ALA A 180 -23.75 12.08 29.77
CA ALA A 180 -22.34 12.21 29.41
C ALA A 180 -21.64 13.29 30.24
N ALA A 181 -22.26 14.46 30.45
CA ALA A 181 -21.68 15.53 31.27
C ALA A 181 -21.48 15.12 32.74
N LEU A 182 -22.43 14.37 33.32
CA LEU A 182 -22.30 13.80 34.66
C LEU A 182 -21.17 12.78 34.74
N LEU A 183 -21.04 11.92 33.73
CA LEU A 183 -19.93 10.95 33.65
C LEU A 183 -18.58 11.67 33.55
N VAL A 184 -18.44 12.67 32.69
CA VAL A 184 -17.21 13.47 32.58
C VAL A 184 -16.93 14.20 33.88
N LYS A 185 -17.95 14.73 34.57
CA LYS A 185 -17.78 15.34 35.90
C LYS A 185 -17.25 14.34 36.93
N ALA A 186 -17.79 13.12 36.96
CA ALA A 186 -17.30 12.04 37.81
C ALA A 186 -15.85 11.65 37.45
N MET A 187 -15.51 11.60 36.16
CA MET A 187 -14.14 11.36 35.68
C MET A 187 -13.20 12.49 36.08
N VAL A 188 -13.59 13.76 35.96
CA VAL A 188 -12.77 14.91 36.38
C VAL A 188 -12.55 14.92 37.88
N TYR A 189 -13.53 14.49 38.68
CA TYR A 189 -13.38 14.38 40.13
C TYR A 189 -12.46 13.23 40.55
N SER A 190 -12.56 12.07 39.88
CA SER A 190 -11.77 10.87 40.20
C SER A 190 -10.36 10.85 39.59
N LEU A 191 -10.17 11.44 38.41
CA LEU A 191 -8.93 11.40 37.61
C LEU A 191 -8.32 12.80 37.40
N GLY A 192 -8.79 13.83 38.12
CA GLY A 192 -8.51 15.26 37.85
C GLY A 192 -7.04 15.68 37.77
N HIS A 193 -6.13 14.89 38.34
CA HIS A 193 -4.68 15.14 38.24
C HIS A 193 -4.15 14.89 36.81
N HIS A 194 -4.72 13.92 36.08
CA HIS A 194 -4.34 13.63 34.68
C HIS A 194 -4.86 14.69 33.69
N PHE A 195 -5.93 15.40 34.05
CA PHE A 195 -6.54 16.44 33.20
C PHE A 195 -5.98 17.84 33.44
N SER A 196 -4.94 17.97 34.28
CA SER A 196 -4.37 19.27 34.68
C SER A 196 -3.14 19.64 33.86
N ARG A 197 -3.15 20.88 33.33
CA ARG A 197 -2.09 21.63 32.61
C ARG A 197 -0.81 20.83 32.25
N ARG A 198 -0.66 20.44 30.98
CA ARG A 198 0.66 20.45 30.33
C ARG A 198 0.93 21.88 29.87
N ARG A 199 1.80 22.62 30.57
CA ARG A 199 2.26 23.94 30.13
C ARG A 199 3.00 23.79 28.79
N PHE A 200 2.33 24.02 27.68
CA PHE A 200 3.03 24.29 26.42
C PHE A 200 3.57 25.73 26.49
N ASN A 201 4.88 25.88 26.63
CA ASN A 201 5.55 27.17 26.85
C ASN A 201 5.73 27.99 25.55
N ARG A 202 4.76 27.94 24.62
CA ARG A 202 4.86 28.62 23.33
C ARG A 202 3.63 29.49 23.11
N GLN A 203 3.81 30.80 23.23
CA GLN A 203 2.81 31.80 22.84
C GLN A 203 2.43 31.55 21.37
N VAL A 204 1.26 30.95 21.13
CA VAL A 204 0.66 30.93 19.80
C VAL A 204 0.01 32.30 19.62
N SER A 205 0.63 33.16 18.82
CA SER A 205 0.08 34.48 18.50
C SER A 205 -1.17 34.33 17.62
N LEU A 206 -2.26 34.98 18.03
CA LEU A 206 -3.59 34.97 17.40
C LEU A 206 -3.66 35.81 16.11
N HIS A 207 -2.67 35.71 15.22
CA HIS A 207 -2.66 36.47 13.96
C HIS A 207 -2.94 35.57 12.75
N PHE A 208 -3.95 35.91 11.95
CA PHE A 208 -4.27 35.25 10.67
C PHE A 208 -3.07 35.22 9.71
N SER A 209 -2.20 36.24 9.74
CA SER A 209 -0.97 36.30 8.94
C SER A 209 0.14 35.34 9.42
N VAL A 210 0.08 34.90 10.68
CA VAL A 210 0.96 33.87 11.25
C VAL A 210 0.39 32.48 10.94
N LEU A 211 -0.94 32.33 10.89
CA LEU A 211 -1.62 31.11 10.47
C LEU A 211 -1.33 30.76 8.99
N GLY A 212 -1.44 31.72 8.07
CA GLY A 212 -1.14 31.49 6.65
C GLY A 212 0.32 31.09 6.40
N ARG A 213 1.27 31.68 7.12
CA ARG A 213 2.69 31.29 7.08
C ARG A 213 2.92 29.90 7.68
N ASN A 214 2.34 29.62 8.85
CA ASN A 214 2.42 28.31 9.49
C ASN A 214 1.81 27.20 8.63
N ILE A 215 0.66 27.43 7.98
CA ILE A 215 0.03 26.46 7.06
C ILE A 215 0.93 26.25 5.85
N ARG A 216 1.48 27.31 5.26
CA ARG A 216 2.40 27.19 4.12
C ARG A 216 3.64 26.37 4.49
N ASP A 217 4.22 26.61 5.65
CA ASP A 217 5.39 25.87 6.15
C ASP A 217 5.04 24.41 6.48
N LEU A 218 3.84 24.14 7.02
CA LEU A 218 3.32 22.79 7.21
C LEU A 218 3.13 22.06 5.86
N MET A 219 2.55 22.74 4.87
CA MET A 219 2.31 22.18 3.53
C MET A 219 3.57 22.04 2.67
N ARG A 220 4.74 22.53 3.14
CA ARG A 220 6.03 22.17 2.52
C ARG A 220 6.42 20.72 2.76
N GLN A 221 5.87 20.07 3.79
CA GLN A 221 6.10 18.64 4.03
C GLN A 221 5.35 17.80 2.97
N PRO A 222 6.04 17.02 2.10
CA PRO A 222 5.42 16.33 0.97
C PRO A 222 4.28 15.38 1.39
N LEU A 223 4.48 14.68 2.52
CA LEU A 223 3.49 13.76 3.07
C LEU A 223 2.23 14.51 3.53
N LEU A 224 2.40 15.57 4.33
CA LEU A 224 1.26 16.32 4.89
C LEU A 224 0.46 17.02 3.80
N ASN A 225 1.12 17.59 2.78
CA ASN A 225 0.44 18.21 1.64
C ASN A 225 -0.37 17.19 0.81
N THR A 226 0.18 15.99 0.59
CA THR A 226 -0.53 14.93 -0.15
C THR A 226 -1.72 14.42 0.67
N MET A 227 -1.57 14.31 1.99
CA MET A 227 -2.68 13.98 2.90
C MET A 227 -3.79 15.04 2.83
N ALA A 228 -3.43 16.32 2.90
CA ALA A 228 -4.38 17.43 2.88
C ALA A 228 -5.15 17.46 1.56
N THR A 229 -4.44 17.31 0.44
CA THR A 229 -5.02 17.29 -0.91
C THR A 229 -5.96 16.09 -1.09
N ALA A 230 -5.55 14.87 -0.67
CA ALA A 230 -6.42 13.70 -0.74
C ALA A 230 -7.71 13.89 0.05
N TYR A 231 -7.57 14.40 1.29
CA TYR A 231 -8.70 14.65 2.18
C TYR A 231 -9.65 15.71 1.60
N PHE A 232 -9.12 16.78 1.02
CA PHE A 232 -9.91 17.82 0.36
C PHE A 232 -10.83 17.27 -0.74
N PHE A 233 -10.29 16.53 -1.70
CA PHE A 233 -11.09 15.94 -2.79
C PHE A 233 -12.10 14.90 -2.29
N ILE A 234 -11.68 14.04 -1.35
CA ILE A 234 -12.57 13.03 -0.77
C ILE A 234 -13.77 13.68 -0.08
N PHE A 235 -13.57 14.78 0.65
CA PHE A 235 -14.68 15.45 1.33
C PHE A 235 -15.59 16.23 0.37
N ILE A 236 -15.09 16.80 -0.73
CA ILE A 236 -15.96 17.37 -1.79
C ILE A 236 -16.93 16.28 -2.28
N ILE A 237 -16.39 15.12 -2.63
CA ILE A 237 -17.17 13.98 -3.11
C ILE A 237 -18.21 13.54 -2.07
N ILE A 238 -17.80 13.40 -0.80
CA ILE A 238 -18.69 12.99 0.30
C ILE A 238 -19.88 13.95 0.44
N PHE A 239 -19.67 15.26 0.43
CA PHE A 239 -20.75 16.23 0.61
C PHE A 239 -21.68 16.32 -0.61
N CYS A 240 -21.15 16.26 -1.83
CA CYS A 240 -21.98 16.19 -3.03
C CYS A 240 -22.80 14.90 -3.08
N GLN A 241 -22.21 13.75 -2.74
CA GLN A 241 -22.95 12.49 -2.65
C GLN A 241 -24.03 12.53 -1.55
N GLN A 242 -23.73 13.17 -0.42
CA GLN A 242 -24.68 13.37 0.66
C GLN A 242 -25.90 14.18 0.21
N TYR A 243 -25.68 15.22 -0.61
CA TYR A 243 -26.76 15.99 -1.22
C TYR A 243 -27.63 15.13 -2.15
N LEU A 244 -27.02 14.38 -3.07
CA LEU A 244 -27.76 13.48 -3.98
C LEU A 244 -28.61 12.45 -3.21
N PHE A 245 -28.07 11.93 -2.09
CA PHE A 245 -28.82 11.04 -1.22
C PHE A 245 -30.00 11.73 -0.53
N TYR A 246 -29.82 12.97 -0.04
CA TYR A 246 -30.92 13.71 0.59
C TYR A 246 -32.01 14.11 -0.39
N ASP A 247 -31.65 14.40 -1.64
CA ASP A 247 -32.62 14.69 -2.71
C ASP A 247 -33.54 13.49 -2.96
N VAL A 248 -32.94 12.30 -3.11
CA VAL A 248 -33.68 11.04 -3.23
C VAL A 248 -34.52 10.71 -1.98
N VAL A 249 -33.99 10.93 -0.78
CA VAL A 249 -34.78 10.68 0.45
C VAL A 249 -35.96 11.64 0.54
N ARG A 250 -35.79 12.89 0.11
CA ARG A 250 -36.87 13.88 0.13
C ARG A 250 -37.96 13.58 -0.89
N SER A 251 -37.60 13.03 -2.06
CA SER A 251 -38.57 12.66 -3.09
C SER A 251 -39.39 11.43 -2.69
N GLU A 252 -38.80 10.50 -1.95
CA GLU A 252 -39.46 9.24 -1.54
C GLU A 252 -40.28 9.37 -0.24
N TYR A 253 -39.95 10.33 0.63
CA TYR A 253 -40.58 10.46 1.95
C TYR A 253 -40.96 11.91 2.25
N GLU A 254 -42.23 12.13 2.63
CA GLU A 254 -42.75 13.46 2.96
C GLU A 254 -42.61 13.79 4.45
N ASP A 255 -42.92 12.85 5.34
CA ASP A 255 -42.98 13.08 6.78
C ASP A 255 -41.66 12.84 7.51
N ALA A 256 -41.39 13.68 8.52
CA ALA A 256 -40.23 13.53 9.40
C ALA A 256 -40.15 12.15 10.08
N LEU A 257 -41.30 11.53 10.37
CA LEU A 257 -41.39 10.22 11.01
C LEU A 257 -40.86 9.12 10.08
N SER A 258 -41.29 9.13 8.82
CA SER A 258 -40.84 8.17 7.80
C SER A 258 -39.36 8.36 7.47
N ILE A 259 -38.91 9.61 7.30
CA ILE A 259 -37.50 9.94 7.01
C ILE A 259 -36.60 9.46 8.16
N SER A 260 -36.94 9.79 9.42
CA SER A 260 -36.12 9.39 10.58
C SER A 260 -36.10 7.87 10.80
N GLY A 261 -37.22 7.17 10.55
CA GLY A 261 -37.28 5.71 10.59
C GLY A 261 -36.40 5.05 9.51
N PHE A 262 -36.48 5.53 8.26
CA PHE A 262 -35.64 5.06 7.16
C PHE A 262 -34.15 5.30 7.46
N LEU A 263 -33.78 6.54 7.80
CA LEU A 263 -32.38 6.90 8.10
C LEU A 263 -31.84 6.10 9.30
N GLY A 264 -32.68 5.81 10.31
CA GLY A 264 -32.32 4.98 11.45
C GLY A 264 -31.95 3.55 11.07
N TYR A 265 -32.82 2.86 10.32
CA TYR A 265 -32.51 1.50 9.84
C TYR A 265 -31.35 1.48 8.85
N PHE A 266 -31.33 2.41 7.89
CA PHE A 266 -30.31 2.49 6.86
C PHE A 266 -28.91 2.72 7.46
N LYS A 267 -28.75 3.77 8.27
CA LYS A 267 -27.46 4.07 8.92
C LYS A 267 -27.07 2.97 9.91
N GLY A 268 -28.02 2.44 10.70
CA GLY A 268 -27.75 1.35 11.64
C GLY A 268 -27.26 0.09 10.96
N GLY A 269 -27.89 -0.32 9.86
CA GLY A 269 -27.49 -1.47 9.06
C GLY A 269 -26.07 -1.33 8.51
N PHE A 270 -25.74 -0.18 7.91
CA PHE A 270 -24.40 0.05 7.37
C PHE A 270 -23.33 0.26 8.45
N LEU A 271 -23.66 0.82 9.61
CA LEU A 271 -22.74 0.87 10.76
C LEU A 271 -22.46 -0.51 11.34
N LEU A 272 -23.45 -1.42 11.33
CA LEU A 272 -23.23 -2.82 11.70
C LEU A 272 -22.30 -3.52 10.68
N ILE A 273 -22.50 -3.28 9.38
CA ILE A 273 -21.60 -3.77 8.33
C ILE A 273 -20.19 -3.20 8.52
N THR A 274 -20.04 -1.91 8.82
CA THR A 274 -18.76 -1.28 9.17
C THR A 274 -18.07 -2.02 10.31
N PHE A 275 -18.80 -2.31 11.38
CA PHE A 275 -18.24 -3.04 12.53
C PHE A 275 -17.75 -4.44 12.14
N LEU A 276 -18.51 -5.18 11.33
CA LEU A 276 -18.12 -6.50 10.83
C LEU A 276 -16.89 -6.43 9.91
N LEU A 277 -16.84 -5.44 9.00
CA LEU A 277 -15.68 -5.21 8.13
C LEU A 277 -14.42 -4.86 8.94
N GLN A 278 -14.55 -4.03 9.97
CA GLN A 278 -13.44 -3.72 10.88
C GLN A 278 -12.96 -4.97 11.65
N ALA A 279 -13.89 -5.78 12.17
CA ALA A 279 -13.56 -6.96 12.97
C ALA A 279 -12.90 -8.08 12.14
N PHE A 280 -13.40 -8.34 10.93
CA PHE A 280 -12.99 -9.51 10.15
C PHE A 280 -12.13 -9.17 8.93
N VAL A 281 -12.33 -8.04 8.26
CA VAL A 281 -11.72 -7.76 6.95
C VAL A 281 -10.52 -6.83 7.09
N ALA A 282 -10.60 -5.76 7.89
CA ALA A 282 -9.57 -4.72 7.97
C ALA A 282 -8.18 -5.28 8.31
N GLY A 283 -8.07 -6.15 9.32
CA GLY A 283 -6.77 -6.75 9.71
C GLY A 283 -6.20 -7.76 8.70
N ARG A 284 -7.05 -8.45 7.92
CA ARG A 284 -6.61 -9.32 6.82
C ARG A 284 -6.15 -8.47 5.65
N LEU A 285 -6.97 -7.53 5.21
CA LEU A 285 -6.71 -6.64 4.09
C LEU A 285 -5.42 -5.84 4.32
N THR A 286 -5.24 -5.24 5.49
CA THR A 286 -4.01 -4.54 5.88
C THR A 286 -2.75 -5.40 5.80
N ARG A 287 -2.82 -6.69 6.18
CA ARG A 287 -1.68 -7.62 6.08
C ARG A 287 -1.33 -7.97 4.63
N TYR A 288 -2.32 -8.10 3.74
CA TYR A 288 -2.11 -8.50 2.35
C TYR A 288 -1.72 -7.34 1.43
N ILE A 289 -2.45 -6.22 1.47
CA ILE A 289 -2.22 -5.08 0.56
C ILE A 289 -1.38 -3.95 1.19
N GLY A 290 -1.15 -4.00 2.51
CA GLY A 290 -0.47 -2.95 3.26
C GLY A 290 -1.41 -1.79 3.60
N TRP A 291 -1.31 -1.28 4.83
CA TRP A 291 -2.27 -0.32 5.38
C TRP A 291 -2.37 1.02 4.62
N ILE A 292 -1.30 1.47 3.94
CA ILE A 292 -1.36 2.70 3.11
C ILE A 292 -2.15 2.46 1.81
N ARG A 293 -2.08 1.25 1.21
CA ARG A 293 -2.86 0.94 -0.01
C ARG A 293 -4.34 0.75 0.30
N VAL A 294 -4.69 0.39 1.53
CA VAL A 294 -6.09 0.31 1.98
C VAL A 294 -6.83 1.65 1.79
N LEU A 295 -6.12 2.78 1.81
CA LEU A 295 -6.71 4.11 1.58
C LEU A 295 -7.24 4.34 0.16
N THR A 296 -6.77 3.57 -0.84
CA THR A 296 -7.24 3.71 -2.24
C THR A 296 -8.58 3.02 -2.49
N VAL A 297 -9.03 2.17 -1.56
CA VAL A 297 -10.30 1.44 -1.68
C VAL A 297 -11.49 2.41 -1.74
N LEU A 298 -11.47 3.49 -0.94
CA LEU A 298 -12.57 4.44 -0.90
C LEU A 298 -12.76 5.22 -2.22
N PRO A 299 -11.73 5.89 -2.79
CA PRO A 299 -11.89 6.55 -4.08
C PRO A 299 -12.29 5.60 -5.22
N PHE A 300 -11.84 4.34 -5.17
CA PHE A 300 -12.27 3.32 -6.14
C PHE A 300 -13.76 3.00 -6.01
N VAL A 301 -14.26 2.87 -4.77
CA VAL A 301 -15.70 2.66 -4.51
C VAL A 301 -16.53 3.87 -4.94
N PHE A 302 -16.02 5.09 -4.76
CA PHE A 302 -16.66 6.29 -5.30
C PHE A 302 -16.78 6.24 -6.82
N PHE A 303 -15.69 5.93 -7.52
CA PHE A 303 -15.69 5.81 -8.97
C PHE A 303 -16.75 4.81 -9.45
N LEU A 304 -16.77 3.61 -8.87
CA LEU A 304 -17.73 2.58 -9.23
C LEU A 304 -19.17 3.01 -8.93
N SER A 305 -19.39 3.68 -7.80
CA SER A 305 -20.70 4.18 -7.39
C SER A 305 -21.24 5.23 -8.36
N PHE A 306 -20.44 6.25 -8.70
CA PHE A 306 -20.88 7.31 -9.62
C PHE A 306 -20.97 6.82 -11.06
N ALA A 307 -20.15 5.85 -11.48
CA ALA A 307 -20.26 5.24 -12.79
C ALA A 307 -21.59 4.48 -12.93
N ALA A 308 -21.97 3.71 -11.90
CA ALA A 308 -23.27 3.05 -11.86
C ALA A 308 -24.42 4.07 -11.86
N MET A 309 -24.38 5.07 -10.97
CA MET A 309 -25.42 6.11 -10.90
C MET A 309 -25.59 6.85 -12.23
N TRP A 310 -24.48 7.23 -12.89
CA TRP A 310 -24.50 7.90 -14.19
C TRP A 310 -25.08 7.01 -15.29
N TYR A 311 -24.74 5.72 -15.30
CA TYR A 311 -25.29 4.77 -16.26
C TYR A 311 -26.81 4.63 -16.13
N PHE A 312 -27.32 4.43 -14.90
CA PHE A 312 -28.77 4.29 -14.69
C PHE A 312 -29.55 5.59 -14.92
N ASP A 313 -28.95 6.75 -14.60
CA ASP A 313 -29.51 8.09 -14.91
C ASP A 313 -29.65 8.29 -16.43
N MET A 314 -28.58 8.04 -17.19
CA MET A 314 -28.56 8.23 -18.66
C MET A 314 -29.55 7.32 -19.39
N HIS A 315 -29.79 6.12 -18.89
CA HIS A 315 -30.72 5.17 -19.49
C HIS A 315 -32.16 5.29 -18.96
N GLY A 316 -32.43 6.25 -18.06
CA GLY A 316 -33.77 6.50 -17.51
C GLY A 316 -34.37 5.29 -16.78
N LEU A 317 -33.53 4.48 -16.13
CA LEU A 317 -33.95 3.24 -15.48
C LEU A 317 -34.41 3.52 -14.04
N ASP A 318 -35.52 2.89 -13.62
CA ASP A 318 -36.09 2.98 -12.25
C ASP A 318 -35.09 2.55 -11.14
N LEU A 319 -33.97 1.94 -11.53
CA LEU A 319 -32.89 1.54 -10.63
C LEU A 319 -32.02 2.70 -10.13
N TYR A 320 -32.15 3.92 -10.67
CA TYR A 320 -31.34 5.07 -10.24
C TYR A 320 -31.39 5.29 -8.72
N ILE A 321 -32.59 5.39 -8.14
CA ILE A 321 -32.82 5.60 -6.71
C ILE A 321 -32.10 4.54 -5.85
N HIS A 322 -32.22 3.27 -6.26
CA HIS A 322 -31.58 2.15 -5.57
C HIS A 322 -30.05 2.26 -5.62
N THR A 323 -29.48 2.72 -6.73
CA THR A 323 -28.04 2.92 -6.85
C THR A 323 -27.53 4.06 -5.97
N VAL A 324 -28.29 5.15 -5.81
CA VAL A 324 -27.94 6.25 -4.89
C VAL A 324 -27.90 5.76 -3.44
N ILE A 325 -28.93 5.00 -3.02
CA ILE A 325 -29.02 4.43 -1.67
C ILE A 325 -27.87 3.43 -1.43
N ALA A 326 -27.61 2.52 -2.38
CA ALA A 326 -26.53 1.55 -2.28
C ALA A 326 -25.14 2.22 -2.24
N ALA A 327 -24.91 3.23 -3.10
CA ALA A 327 -23.69 4.01 -3.14
C ALA A 327 -23.41 4.73 -1.81
N MET A 328 -24.44 5.31 -1.20
CA MET A 328 -24.33 5.96 0.11
C MET A 328 -23.97 4.95 1.21
N GLY A 329 -24.58 3.76 1.18
CA GLY A 329 -24.28 2.68 2.12
C GLY A 329 -22.83 2.18 2.00
N LEU A 330 -22.39 1.92 0.76
CA LEU A 330 -21.00 1.53 0.47
C LEU A 330 -20.00 2.59 0.93
N ARG A 331 -20.30 3.88 0.71
CA ARG A 331 -19.48 4.98 1.23
C ARG A 331 -19.32 4.89 2.75
N ILE A 332 -20.41 4.75 3.49
CA ILE A 332 -20.37 4.65 4.97
C ILE A 332 -19.50 3.46 5.39
N ALA A 333 -19.78 2.28 4.85
CA ALA A 333 -19.06 1.05 5.17
C ALA A 333 -17.55 1.17 4.93
N VAL A 334 -17.16 1.69 3.76
CA VAL A 334 -15.76 1.72 3.32
C VAL A 334 -14.99 2.87 3.96
N PHE A 335 -15.59 4.06 4.08
CA PHE A 335 -14.95 5.22 4.69
C PHE A 335 -14.59 4.94 6.16
N ASP A 336 -15.53 4.42 6.94
CA ASP A 336 -15.32 4.19 8.38
C ASP A 336 -14.47 2.93 8.64
N SER A 337 -14.55 1.90 7.80
CA SER A 337 -13.77 0.66 8.01
C SER A 337 -12.31 0.78 7.60
N PHE A 338 -12.04 1.51 6.51
CA PHE A 338 -10.76 1.47 5.83
C PHE A 338 -10.09 2.84 5.77
N PHE A 339 -10.81 3.87 5.34
CA PHE A 339 -10.16 5.16 5.08
C PHE A 339 -9.82 5.90 6.38
N SER A 340 -10.81 6.16 7.23
CA SER A 340 -10.65 6.99 8.44
C SER A 340 -9.59 6.45 9.42
N PRO A 341 -9.57 5.16 9.80
CA PRO A 341 -8.57 4.64 10.74
C PRO A 341 -7.15 4.66 10.18
N ASN A 342 -6.97 4.24 8.92
CA ASN A 342 -5.65 4.19 8.29
C ASN A 342 -5.09 5.59 8.02
N TYR A 343 -5.95 6.57 7.72
CA TYR A 343 -5.55 7.95 7.54
C TYR A 343 -4.99 8.54 8.85
N GLN A 344 -5.62 8.21 9.99
CA GLN A 344 -5.15 8.62 11.31
C GLN A 344 -3.79 7.99 11.68
N ASN A 345 -3.52 6.76 11.24
CA ASN A 345 -2.24 6.10 11.49
C ASN A 345 -1.04 6.80 10.82
N ILE A 346 -1.22 7.48 9.68
CA ILE A 346 -0.12 8.25 9.04
C ILE A 346 0.41 9.31 9.98
N PHE A 347 -0.46 9.91 10.79
CA PHE A 347 -0.04 10.95 11.73
C PHE A 347 0.89 10.47 12.85
N SER A 348 1.00 9.15 13.07
CA SER A 348 1.89 8.59 14.08
C SER A 348 3.38 8.76 13.76
N ILE A 349 3.73 9.00 12.49
CA ILE A 349 5.11 9.27 12.06
C ILE A 349 5.58 10.67 12.44
N PHE A 350 4.68 11.64 12.45
CA PHE A 350 5.09 13.02 12.67
C PHE A 350 5.46 13.25 14.14
N PRO A 351 6.51 14.04 14.43
CA PRO A 351 6.79 14.53 15.77
C PRO A 351 5.57 15.20 16.39
N GLU A 352 5.46 15.16 17.71
CA GLU A 352 4.28 15.66 18.45
C GLU A 352 3.89 17.10 18.05
N ASP A 353 4.89 17.96 17.78
CA ASP A 353 4.70 19.35 17.35
C ASP A 353 4.00 19.50 15.99
N LEU A 354 4.29 18.60 15.04
CA LEU A 354 3.74 18.62 13.68
C LEU A 354 2.47 17.79 13.57
N ARG A 355 2.36 16.72 14.37
CA ARG A 355 1.22 15.81 14.40
C ARG A 355 -0.09 16.53 14.70
N GLY A 356 -0.13 17.27 15.82
CA GLY A 356 -1.34 17.99 16.25
C GLY A 356 -1.72 19.11 15.28
N ARG A 357 -0.73 19.92 14.88
CA ARG A 357 -0.93 21.07 13.96
C ARG A 357 -1.33 20.62 12.56
N GLY A 358 -0.71 19.57 12.04
CA GLY A 358 -1.04 19.00 10.72
C GLY A 358 -2.46 18.44 10.69
N LYS A 359 -2.86 17.69 11.73
CA LYS A 359 -4.23 17.18 11.85
C LYS A 359 -5.25 18.31 11.93
N LEU A 360 -5.03 19.29 12.82
CA LEU A 360 -5.93 20.44 12.96
C LEU A 360 -5.98 21.30 11.69
N THR A 361 -4.90 21.39 10.93
CA THR A 361 -4.89 22.07 9.62
C THR A 361 -5.78 21.33 8.62
N ILE A 362 -5.67 20.01 8.53
CA ILE A 362 -6.46 19.25 7.56
C ILE A 362 -7.94 19.20 7.96
N ASP A 363 -8.23 18.85 9.22
CA ASP A 363 -9.60 18.76 9.72
C ASP A 363 -10.27 20.13 9.89
N GLY A 364 -9.51 21.19 10.17
CA GLY A 364 -10.02 22.53 10.48
C GLY A 364 -9.96 23.54 9.34
N VAL A 365 -9.17 23.29 8.29
CA VAL A 365 -9.07 24.18 7.11
C VAL A 365 -9.52 23.44 5.85
N PHE A 366 -8.86 22.34 5.50
CA PHE A 366 -9.11 21.67 4.22
C PHE A 366 -10.50 21.01 4.17
N LYS A 367 -10.96 20.41 5.27
CA LYS A 367 -12.31 19.83 5.31
C LYS A 367 -13.43 20.90 5.23
N PRO A 368 -13.41 22.00 6.01
CA PRO A 368 -14.34 23.10 5.79
C PRO A 368 -14.26 23.71 4.40
N LEU A 369 -13.05 23.86 3.83
CA LEU A 369 -12.90 24.35 2.47
C LEU A 369 -13.56 23.42 1.45
N ALA A 370 -13.36 22.10 1.59
CA ALA A 370 -14.00 21.09 0.75
C ALA A 370 -15.53 21.17 0.85
N MET A 371 -16.05 21.38 2.06
CA MET A 371 -17.48 21.54 2.34
C MET A 371 -18.07 22.80 1.69
N ALA A 372 -17.36 23.93 1.76
CA ALA A 372 -17.75 25.17 1.09
C ALA A 372 -17.72 25.03 -0.45
N VAL A 373 -16.68 24.38 -0.99
CA VAL A 373 -16.58 24.10 -2.43
C VAL A 373 -17.69 23.17 -2.90
N SER A 374 -18.03 22.11 -2.15
CA SER A 374 -19.15 21.26 -2.49
C SER A 374 -20.49 22.00 -2.50
N ALA A 375 -20.71 22.90 -1.53
CA ALA A 375 -21.91 23.73 -1.53
C ALA A 375 -21.99 24.62 -2.78
N GLY A 376 -20.88 25.26 -3.15
CA GLY A 376 -20.79 26.05 -4.38
C GLY A 376 -21.03 25.23 -5.65
N LEU A 377 -20.46 24.02 -5.74
CA LEU A 377 -20.69 23.10 -6.86
C LEU A 377 -22.18 22.73 -6.99
N ILE A 378 -22.84 22.40 -5.87
CA ILE A 378 -24.26 22.04 -5.87
C ILE A 378 -25.14 23.20 -6.36
N VAL A 379 -24.87 24.43 -5.92
CA VAL A 379 -25.64 25.62 -6.32
C VAL A 379 -25.38 26.00 -7.79
N LEU A 380 -24.14 25.85 -8.27
CA LEU A 380 -23.77 26.22 -9.64
C LEU A 380 -24.24 25.21 -10.69
N ILE A 381 -24.36 23.93 -10.33
CA ILE A 381 -24.66 22.84 -11.26
C ILE A 381 -26.08 22.36 -11.02
N SER A 382 -27.01 22.80 -11.86
CA SER A 382 -28.42 22.42 -11.79
C SER A 382 -28.72 21.05 -12.41
N SER A 383 -27.87 20.57 -13.34
CA SER A 383 -28.07 19.27 -14.00
C SER A 383 -27.48 18.13 -13.16
N GLN A 384 -28.33 17.18 -12.78
CA GLN A 384 -27.98 15.95 -12.07
C GLN A 384 -26.91 15.15 -12.82
N THR A 385 -27.09 14.96 -14.12
CA THR A 385 -26.13 14.25 -14.97
C THR A 385 -24.76 14.93 -15.01
N GLN A 386 -24.71 16.26 -15.10
CA GLN A 386 -23.45 17.01 -15.06
C GLN A 386 -22.75 16.85 -13.70
N MET A 387 -23.51 16.88 -12.60
CA MET A 387 -22.99 16.63 -11.26
C MET A 387 -22.36 15.23 -11.16
N LEU A 388 -23.02 14.19 -11.68
CA LEU A 388 -22.51 12.82 -11.67
C LEU A 388 -21.19 12.69 -12.45
N VAL A 389 -21.09 13.32 -13.63
CA VAL A 389 -19.85 13.32 -14.44
C VAL A 389 -18.71 14.01 -13.69
N ILE A 390 -18.99 15.15 -13.04
CA ILE A 390 -17.99 15.86 -12.23
C ILE A 390 -17.53 14.99 -11.05
N LEU A 391 -18.45 14.33 -10.35
CA LEU A 391 -18.10 13.45 -9.22
C LEU A 391 -17.30 12.22 -9.67
N LEU A 392 -17.62 11.66 -10.83
CA LEU A 392 -16.85 10.59 -11.44
C LEU A 392 -15.42 11.05 -11.74
N PHE A 393 -15.24 12.25 -12.31
CA PHE A 393 -13.92 12.82 -12.55
C PHE A 393 -13.14 13.12 -11.26
N LEU A 394 -13.80 13.71 -10.25
CA LEU A 394 -13.20 13.98 -8.94
C LEU A 394 -12.76 12.67 -8.25
N SER A 395 -13.52 11.58 -8.41
CA SER A 395 -13.16 10.27 -7.84
C SER A 395 -11.87 9.70 -8.47
N LEU A 396 -11.66 9.90 -9.79
CA LEU A 396 -10.42 9.54 -10.46
C LEU A 396 -9.23 10.38 -9.97
N ILE A 397 -9.44 11.69 -9.75
CA ILE A 397 -8.42 12.56 -9.15
C ILE A 397 -8.06 12.07 -7.74
N ALA A 398 -9.05 11.82 -6.89
CA ALA A 398 -8.83 11.32 -5.53
C ALA A 398 -8.10 9.97 -5.51
N LEU A 399 -8.42 9.06 -6.44
CA LEU A 399 -7.72 7.79 -6.62
C LEU A 399 -6.24 8.02 -6.99
N GLY A 400 -5.96 8.92 -7.93
CA GLY A 400 -4.60 9.28 -8.31
C GLY A 400 -3.77 9.86 -7.16
N ILE A 401 -4.37 10.71 -6.32
CA ILE A 401 -3.67 11.34 -5.18
C ILE A 401 -3.39 10.30 -4.07
N THR A 402 -4.36 9.46 -3.74
CA THR A 402 -4.20 8.44 -2.69
C THR A 402 -3.13 7.40 -3.05
N LEU A 403 -2.94 7.08 -4.33
CA LEU A 403 -1.84 6.23 -4.80
C LEU A 403 -0.45 6.86 -4.58
N ARG A 404 -0.32 8.19 -4.67
CA ARG A 404 0.95 8.90 -4.43
C ARG A 404 1.37 8.94 -2.96
N LEU A 405 0.42 8.81 -2.04
CA LEU A 405 0.61 8.96 -0.59
C LEU A 405 1.66 8.00 0.00
N ARG A 406 1.79 6.78 -0.55
CA ARG A 406 2.76 5.77 -0.11
C ARG A 406 4.22 6.21 -0.26
N ARG A 407 4.55 6.88 -1.36
CA ARG A 407 5.94 7.29 -1.63
C ARG A 407 6.41 8.30 -0.59
N HIS A 408 5.60 9.33 -0.34
CA HIS A 408 5.95 10.38 0.63
C HIS A 408 6.02 9.88 2.08
N TYR A 409 5.29 8.81 2.43
CA TYR A 409 5.36 8.20 3.76
C TYR A 409 6.75 7.63 4.07
N LEU A 410 7.31 6.85 3.14
CA LEU A 410 8.60 6.17 3.34
C LEU A 410 9.76 7.16 3.52
N PHE A 411 9.80 8.21 2.69
CA PHE A 411 10.84 9.24 2.78
C PHE A 411 10.78 10.01 4.11
N THR A 412 9.57 10.32 4.58
CA THR A 412 9.37 11.06 5.83
C THR A 412 9.75 10.23 7.06
N ALA A 413 9.48 8.91 7.04
CA ALA A 413 9.81 8.00 8.13
C ALA A 413 11.33 7.92 8.39
N LEU A 414 12.12 7.83 7.33
CA LEU A 414 13.58 7.76 7.40
C LEU A 414 14.21 9.09 7.83
N GLY A 415 13.64 10.23 7.45
CA GLY A 415 14.12 11.55 7.87
C GLY A 415 13.94 11.84 9.37
N TYR A 416 12.82 11.41 9.98
CA TYR A 416 12.57 11.66 11.40
C TYR A 416 13.40 10.79 12.35
N LEU A 417 13.77 9.57 11.95
CA LEU A 417 14.64 8.69 12.73
C LEU A 417 16.07 9.25 12.90
N HIS A 418 16.46 10.27 12.13
CA HIS A 418 17.82 10.78 12.15
C HIS A 418 17.98 12.26 12.53
N ARG A 419 16.94 12.96 13.02
CA ARG A 419 16.98 14.42 13.32
C ARG A 419 17.70 15.26 12.24
N THR A 420 17.68 14.78 11.00
CA THR A 420 18.35 15.40 9.87
C THR A 420 17.23 15.75 8.89
N SER A 421 17.23 17.01 8.46
CA SER A 421 16.34 17.48 7.39
C SER A 421 16.34 16.46 6.25
N SER A 422 15.15 16.14 5.76
CA SER A 422 14.81 15.05 4.83
C SER A 422 15.58 15.03 3.48
N GLU A 423 16.56 15.92 3.29
CA GLU A 423 17.37 16.07 2.09
C GLU A 423 18.88 15.81 2.31
N GLU A 424 19.39 15.65 3.55
CA GLU A 424 20.85 15.55 3.82
C GLU A 424 21.30 14.39 4.75
N VAL A 425 20.46 13.37 4.97
CA VAL A 425 20.76 12.29 5.95
C VAL A 425 21.99 11.43 5.59
N PRO A 426 22.27 11.05 4.32
CA PRO A 426 23.40 10.17 4.05
C PRO A 426 24.79 10.80 4.28
N GLN A 427 24.89 12.14 4.25
CA GLN A 427 26.19 12.84 4.27
C GLN A 427 26.61 13.37 5.64
N ARG A 428 25.70 13.53 6.61
CA ARG A 428 26.03 14.16 7.92
C ARG A 428 26.33 13.19 9.06
N ILE A 429 25.87 11.94 8.98
CA ILE A 429 26.14 10.89 9.99
C ILE A 429 27.65 10.62 10.11
N SER A 430 28.38 10.78 9.02
CA SER A 430 29.83 10.61 8.97
C SER A 430 30.61 11.76 9.65
N GLN A 431 29.98 12.89 10.04
CA GLN A 431 30.74 14.10 10.36
C GLN A 431 30.46 14.84 11.68
N SER A 432 29.35 14.68 12.42
CA SER A 432 29.23 15.39 13.72
C SER A 432 28.11 14.94 14.69
N LEU A 433 28.47 14.17 15.73
CA LEU A 433 27.82 14.15 17.05
C LEU A 433 28.75 13.41 18.02
N SER A 434 28.88 13.85 19.28
CA SER A 434 29.75 13.15 20.26
C SER A 434 29.35 11.68 20.34
N TYR A 435 30.29 10.83 19.93
CA TYR A 435 30.19 9.39 19.78
C TYR A 435 29.44 8.69 20.95
N GLU A 436 29.60 9.18 22.19
CA GLU A 436 28.93 8.63 23.38
C GLU A 436 27.40 8.84 23.42
N LYS A 437 26.89 10.02 23.00
CA LYS A 437 25.44 10.28 23.00
C LYS A 437 24.70 9.49 21.93
N GLY A 438 25.38 9.16 20.83
CA GLY A 438 24.84 8.28 19.78
C GLY A 438 24.68 6.85 20.25
N LEU A 439 25.67 6.33 21.00
CA LEU A 439 25.62 4.98 21.57
C LEU A 439 24.53 4.84 22.64
N GLU A 440 24.39 5.80 23.56
CA GLU A 440 23.32 5.79 24.58
C GLU A 440 21.90 5.78 23.97
N LEU A 441 21.72 6.45 22.83
CA LEU A 441 20.44 6.46 22.11
C LEU A 441 20.13 5.10 21.48
N LEU A 442 21.13 4.40 20.95
CA LEU A 442 20.98 3.07 20.39
C LEU A 442 20.64 2.03 21.47
N ASP A 443 21.20 2.18 22.67
CA ASP A 443 20.83 1.34 23.82
C ASP A 443 19.36 1.51 24.20
N THR A 444 18.88 2.76 24.21
CA THR A 444 17.46 3.08 24.49
C THR A 444 16.53 2.46 23.43
N VAL A 445 16.96 2.43 22.15
CA VAL A 445 16.19 1.79 21.07
C VAL A 445 16.16 0.26 21.23
N ILE A 446 17.29 -0.36 21.60
CA ILE A 446 17.38 -1.81 21.82
C ILE A 446 16.57 -2.26 23.03
N GLU A 447 16.52 -1.44 24.08
CA GLU A 447 15.72 -1.70 25.27
C GLU A 447 14.22 -1.56 24.99
N GLU A 448 13.79 -0.38 24.53
CA GLU A 448 12.39 0.06 24.64
C GLU A 448 11.53 -0.10 23.36
N GLN A 449 12.12 -0.30 22.18
CA GLN A 449 11.39 -0.15 20.89
C GLN A 449 10.93 -1.48 20.26
N PRO A 450 10.00 -1.46 19.27
CA PRO A 450 9.58 -2.64 18.52
C PRO A 450 10.72 -3.33 17.76
N ARG A 451 10.53 -4.62 17.46
CA ARG A 451 11.56 -5.53 16.94
C ARG A 451 12.24 -5.04 15.66
N GLU A 452 11.50 -4.35 14.79
CA GLU A 452 12.01 -3.78 13.54
C GLU A 452 13.00 -2.64 13.76
N LEU A 453 12.78 -1.82 14.80
CA LEU A 453 13.70 -0.74 15.18
C LEU A 453 14.92 -1.28 15.94
N LYS A 454 14.76 -2.38 16.68
CA LYS A 454 15.89 -3.08 17.34
C LYS A 454 16.89 -3.63 16.32
N PHE A 455 16.43 -4.24 15.22
CA PHE A 455 17.33 -4.71 14.16
C PHE A 455 18.14 -3.57 13.54
N CYS A 456 17.50 -2.43 13.28
CA CYS A 456 18.17 -1.25 12.74
C CYS A 456 19.21 -0.69 13.72
N ALA A 457 18.93 -0.68 15.03
CA ALA A 457 19.90 -0.27 16.04
C ALA A 457 21.11 -1.22 16.12
N VAL A 458 20.88 -2.52 15.97
CA VAL A 458 21.96 -3.53 15.92
C VAL A 458 22.85 -3.31 14.69
N ASP A 459 22.27 -3.04 13.52
CA ASP A 459 23.04 -2.77 12.30
C ASP A 459 23.94 -1.53 12.48
N ILE A 460 23.40 -0.45 13.05
CA ILE A 460 24.17 0.77 13.32
C ILE A 460 25.30 0.50 14.32
N LEU A 461 25.05 -0.25 15.41
CA LEU A 461 26.09 -0.58 16.39
C LEU A 461 27.21 -1.45 15.80
N VAL A 462 26.87 -2.36 14.89
CA VAL A 462 27.84 -3.22 14.20
C VAL A 462 28.65 -2.43 13.16
N GLU A 463 28.02 -1.51 12.43
CA GLU A 463 28.70 -0.62 11.46
C GLU A 463 29.70 0.34 12.11
N LEU A 464 29.48 0.72 13.37
CA LEU A 464 30.40 1.57 14.13
C LEU A 464 31.72 0.86 14.51
N ASP A 465 31.74 -0.48 14.49
CA ASP A 465 32.91 -1.36 14.59
C ASP A 465 34.02 -0.96 15.59
N ASN A 466 33.61 -0.58 16.80
CA ASN A 466 34.53 -0.17 17.89
C ASN A 466 34.20 -0.98 19.15
N ASP A 467 35.23 -1.28 19.95
CA ASP A 467 35.15 -2.01 21.22
C ASP A 467 34.00 -1.56 22.12
N ARG A 468 33.68 -0.26 22.14
CA ARG A 468 32.56 0.28 22.94
C ARG A 468 31.18 -0.13 22.40
N ALA A 469 30.97 -0.07 21.09
CA ALA A 469 29.70 -0.47 20.45
C ALA A 469 29.49 -1.99 20.56
N ILE A 470 30.57 -2.74 20.40
CA ILE A 470 30.59 -4.20 20.59
C ILE A 470 30.29 -4.59 22.03
N ALA A 471 30.87 -3.91 23.02
CA ALA A 471 30.59 -4.16 24.42
C ALA A 471 29.09 -3.96 24.76
N ARG A 472 28.41 -3.00 24.10
CA ARG A 472 26.96 -2.79 24.25
C ARG A 472 26.15 -3.95 23.65
N LEU A 473 26.51 -4.43 22.46
CA LEU A 473 25.87 -5.60 21.85
C LEU A 473 26.02 -6.86 22.72
N ILE A 474 27.20 -7.07 23.30
CA ILE A 474 27.47 -8.18 24.24
C ILE A 474 26.62 -8.01 25.52
N HIS A 475 26.51 -6.79 26.05
CA HIS A 475 25.71 -6.48 27.23
C HIS A 475 24.21 -6.73 27.00
N TRP A 476 23.66 -6.32 25.86
CA TRP A 476 22.23 -6.45 25.54
C TRP A 476 21.81 -7.84 25.10
N TYR A 477 22.72 -8.64 24.56
CA TYR A 477 22.41 -9.99 24.07
C TYR A 477 21.58 -10.86 25.05
N PRO A 478 21.94 -11.01 26.34
CA PRO A 478 21.13 -11.82 27.27
C PRO A 478 19.79 -11.19 27.65
N LEU A 479 19.58 -9.90 27.36
CA LEU A 479 18.41 -9.12 27.79
C LEU A 479 17.32 -9.00 26.71
N VAL A 480 17.61 -9.37 25.46
CA VAL A 480 16.70 -9.24 24.31
C VAL A 480 16.08 -10.57 23.88
N ASP A 481 15.00 -10.52 23.10
CA ASP A 481 14.32 -11.72 22.63
C ASP A 481 15.14 -12.52 21.60
N THR A 482 14.85 -13.83 21.48
CA THR A 482 15.57 -14.79 20.65
C THR A 482 15.75 -14.39 19.18
N TYR A 483 14.80 -13.63 18.61
CA TYR A 483 14.95 -13.14 17.23
C TYR A 483 16.00 -12.04 17.14
N VAL A 484 16.07 -11.15 18.14
CA VAL A 484 17.10 -10.11 18.25
C VAL A 484 18.45 -10.72 18.60
N GLN A 485 18.49 -11.73 19.48
CA GLN A 485 19.72 -12.49 19.76
C GLN A 485 20.31 -13.12 18.50
N ALA A 486 19.48 -13.83 17.73
CA ALA A 486 19.91 -14.42 16.47
C ALA A 486 20.39 -13.36 15.47
N TYR A 487 19.76 -12.18 15.45
CA TYR A 487 20.15 -11.07 14.59
C TYR A 487 21.49 -10.45 15.01
N ILE A 488 21.70 -10.22 16.31
CA ILE A 488 22.97 -9.72 16.89
C ILE A 488 24.13 -10.64 16.48
N VAL A 489 23.98 -11.96 16.68
CA VAL A 489 25.02 -12.93 16.30
C VAL A 489 25.29 -12.92 14.80
N SER A 490 24.24 -12.84 13.98
CA SER A 490 24.39 -12.76 12.53
C SER A 490 25.08 -11.46 12.08
N ALA A 491 24.78 -10.34 12.73
CA ALA A 491 25.37 -9.05 12.40
C ALA A 491 26.85 -8.99 12.82
N LEU A 492 27.18 -9.47 14.02
CA LEU A 492 28.56 -9.60 14.50
C LEU A 492 29.41 -10.52 13.60
N GLY A 493 28.83 -11.64 13.14
CA GLY A 493 29.46 -12.54 12.17
C GLY A 493 29.82 -11.87 10.84
N LYS A 494 28.94 -10.99 10.34
CA LYS A 494 29.13 -10.27 9.07
C LYS A 494 30.20 -9.17 9.17
N ALA A 495 30.31 -8.51 10.33
CA ALA A 495 31.35 -7.50 10.56
C ALA A 495 32.76 -8.10 10.66
N LYS A 496 32.89 -9.41 10.91
CA LYS A 496 34.17 -10.13 11.02
C LYS A 496 35.12 -9.55 12.07
N ASN A 497 34.61 -8.85 13.07
CA ASN A 497 35.44 -8.29 14.13
C ASN A 497 35.94 -9.41 15.07
N ARG A 498 37.27 -9.58 15.12
CA ARG A 498 37.94 -10.62 15.91
C ARG A 498 37.81 -10.44 17.42
N ASN A 499 37.54 -9.23 17.90
CA ASN A 499 37.40 -8.94 19.34
C ASN A 499 36.16 -9.63 19.94
N VAL A 500 35.22 -10.05 19.10
CA VAL A 500 33.97 -10.73 19.50
C VAL A 500 34.13 -12.25 19.57
N LEU A 501 35.23 -12.82 19.05
CA LEU A 501 35.45 -14.27 19.00
C LEU A 501 35.29 -15.00 20.34
N PRO A 502 35.82 -14.48 21.48
CA PRO A 502 35.62 -15.14 22.77
C PRO A 502 34.13 -15.26 23.15
N PHE A 503 33.34 -14.24 22.81
CA PHE A 503 31.91 -14.21 23.05
C PHE A 503 31.16 -15.20 22.14
N VAL A 504 31.43 -15.21 20.83
CA VAL A 504 30.78 -16.14 19.90
C VAL A 504 31.13 -17.61 20.21
N ARG A 505 32.37 -17.91 20.63
CA ARG A 505 32.79 -19.24 21.10
C ARG A 505 32.08 -19.66 22.38
N TYR A 506 31.86 -18.74 23.31
CA TYR A 506 31.07 -18.99 24.50
C TYR A 506 29.62 -19.37 24.14
N LEU A 507 29.00 -18.66 23.19
CA LEU A 507 27.64 -18.96 22.74
C LEU A 507 27.49 -20.35 22.12
N LEU A 508 28.52 -20.88 21.45
CA LEU A 508 28.47 -22.24 20.89
C LEU A 508 28.24 -23.33 21.96
N ARG A 509 28.68 -23.08 23.21
CA ARG A 509 28.52 -24.01 24.34
C ARG A 509 27.33 -23.68 25.23
N ALA A 510 27.02 -22.39 25.38
CA ALA A 510 26.02 -21.90 26.32
C ALA A 510 24.61 -21.79 25.72
N GLU A 511 24.49 -21.57 24.41
CA GLU A 511 23.21 -21.32 23.77
C GLU A 511 22.47 -22.61 23.42
N THR A 512 21.15 -22.61 23.62
CA THR A 512 20.29 -23.79 23.38
C THR A 512 19.26 -23.53 22.28
N ASP A 513 18.98 -22.27 21.94
CA ASP A 513 18.03 -21.95 20.86
C ASP A 513 18.61 -22.32 19.47
N PRO A 514 17.93 -23.18 18.70
CA PRO A 514 18.44 -23.66 17.42
C PRO A 514 18.66 -22.57 16.37
N ARG A 515 17.94 -21.44 16.41
CA ARG A 515 18.11 -20.34 15.45
C ARG A 515 19.36 -19.53 15.78
N VAL A 516 19.62 -19.33 17.07
CA VAL A 516 20.82 -18.64 17.53
C VAL A 516 22.04 -19.53 17.26
N VAL A 517 21.99 -20.81 17.62
CA VAL A 517 23.06 -21.79 17.32
C VAL A 517 23.38 -21.84 15.81
N ALA A 518 22.35 -21.88 14.95
CA ALA A 518 22.56 -21.87 13.50
C ALA A 518 23.31 -20.61 13.02
N ASN A 519 23.03 -19.44 13.60
CA ASN A 519 23.71 -18.18 13.28
C ASN A 519 25.11 -18.09 13.91
N VAL A 520 25.33 -18.71 15.09
CA VAL A 520 26.66 -18.84 15.72
C VAL A 520 27.60 -19.62 14.81
N LEU A 521 27.15 -20.75 14.24
CA LEU A 521 27.95 -21.54 13.30
C LEU A 521 28.40 -20.71 12.08
N ILE A 522 27.47 -19.95 11.48
CA ILE A 522 27.79 -19.08 10.33
C ILE A 522 28.76 -17.96 10.75
N ALA A 523 28.58 -17.37 11.93
CA ALA A 523 29.44 -16.31 12.44
C ALA A 523 30.87 -16.78 12.72
N LEU A 524 31.05 -17.98 13.30
CA LEU A 524 32.38 -18.57 13.50
C LEU A 524 33.07 -18.90 12.17
N TRP A 525 32.31 -19.40 11.20
CA TRP A 525 32.83 -19.70 9.87
C TRP A 525 33.23 -18.42 9.11
N SER A 526 32.41 -17.35 9.18
CA SER A 526 32.73 -16.08 8.51
C SER A 526 33.97 -15.39 9.09
N MET A 527 34.34 -15.73 10.32
CA MET A 527 35.55 -15.27 10.99
C MET A 527 36.80 -16.15 10.72
N GLN A 528 36.64 -17.37 10.19
CA GLN A 528 37.71 -18.34 9.82
C GLN A 528 38.51 -18.96 10.99
N GLU A 529 37.90 -19.19 12.15
CA GLU A 529 38.66 -19.45 13.39
C GLU A 529 38.40 -20.81 14.07
N GLU A 530 37.66 -21.72 13.44
CA GLU A 530 37.36 -23.05 14.01
C GLU A 530 37.77 -24.19 13.08
N GLU A 531 38.20 -25.30 13.68
CA GLU A 531 38.52 -26.53 12.96
C GLU A 531 37.27 -27.20 12.39
N GLU A 532 37.47 -27.94 11.30
CA GLU A 532 36.47 -28.78 10.63
C GLU A 532 35.71 -29.71 11.60
N THR A 533 36.41 -30.22 12.62
CA THR A 533 35.89 -31.13 13.66
C THR A 533 34.77 -30.51 14.48
N VAL A 534 34.79 -29.19 14.71
CA VAL A 534 33.79 -28.47 15.49
C VAL A 534 32.46 -28.43 14.74
N TYR A 535 32.49 -28.17 13.44
CA TYR A 535 31.28 -28.14 12.60
C TYR A 535 30.73 -29.55 12.34
N ALA A 536 31.61 -30.55 12.23
CA ALA A 536 31.22 -31.96 12.03
C ALA A 536 30.33 -32.49 13.16
N ALA A 537 30.52 -32.03 14.40
CA ALA A 537 29.68 -32.39 15.54
C ALA A 537 28.20 -31.99 15.36
N PHE A 538 27.90 -30.96 14.55
CA PHE A 538 26.55 -30.47 14.30
C PHE A 538 25.83 -31.17 13.14
N LEU A 539 26.49 -32.09 12.45
CA LEU A 539 25.87 -32.89 11.39
C LEU A 539 24.71 -33.74 11.92
N SER A 540 24.79 -34.25 13.16
CA SER A 540 23.74 -35.06 13.79
C SER A 540 22.75 -34.26 14.64
N HIS A 541 22.80 -32.92 14.60
CA HIS A 541 21.94 -32.06 15.42
C HIS A 541 20.45 -32.31 15.13
N ALA A 542 19.57 -32.25 16.14
CA ALA A 542 18.14 -32.58 15.98
C ALA A 542 17.40 -31.65 15.00
N VAL A 543 17.82 -30.38 14.92
CA VAL A 543 17.14 -29.35 14.12
C VAL A 543 17.69 -29.27 12.68
N PRO A 544 16.84 -29.34 11.64
CA PRO A 544 17.24 -29.34 10.23
C PRO A 544 18.09 -28.15 9.81
N ARG A 545 17.70 -26.94 10.25
CA ARG A 545 18.42 -25.70 9.94
C ARG A 545 19.87 -25.69 10.44
N VAL A 546 20.11 -26.25 11.64
CA VAL A 546 21.45 -26.32 12.22
C VAL A 546 22.31 -27.31 11.42
N ARG A 547 21.75 -28.47 11.06
CA ARG A 547 22.42 -29.44 10.18
C ARG A 547 22.71 -28.84 8.81
N GLY A 548 21.76 -28.13 8.21
CA GLY A 548 21.93 -27.46 6.92
C GLY A 548 23.08 -26.45 6.94
N ASN A 549 23.17 -25.62 7.98
CA ASN A 549 24.29 -24.68 8.14
C ASN A 549 25.63 -25.41 8.34
N ALA A 550 25.66 -26.50 9.11
CA ALA A 550 26.86 -27.32 9.27
C ALA A 550 27.32 -27.94 7.94
N ILE A 551 26.39 -28.51 7.16
CA ILE A 551 26.68 -29.06 5.83
C ILE A 551 27.22 -27.96 4.90
N TYR A 552 26.59 -26.79 4.87
CA TYR A 552 27.04 -25.64 4.09
C TYR A 552 28.48 -25.25 4.43
N ILE A 553 28.81 -25.12 5.71
CA ILE A 553 30.15 -24.76 6.18
C ILE A 553 31.19 -25.82 5.80
N LEU A 554 30.92 -27.09 6.10
CA LEU A 554 31.83 -28.20 5.83
C LEU A 554 32.10 -28.39 4.34
N PHE A 555 31.12 -28.09 3.48
CA PHE A 555 31.31 -28.12 2.03
C PHE A 555 32.36 -27.10 1.57
N TYR A 556 32.38 -25.89 2.15
CA TYR A 556 33.35 -24.85 1.84
C TYR A 556 34.72 -25.05 2.50
N LEU A 557 34.77 -25.75 3.64
CA LEU A 557 36.04 -26.14 4.28
C LEU A 557 36.75 -27.30 3.58
N GLY A 558 36.09 -27.97 2.63
CA GLY A 558 36.69 -29.09 1.88
C GLY A 558 36.69 -30.41 2.66
N PHE A 559 35.64 -30.66 3.46
CA PHE A 559 35.49 -31.86 4.30
C PHE A 559 35.88 -33.15 3.56
N SER A 560 36.75 -33.95 4.16
CA SER A 560 37.32 -35.16 3.56
C SER A 560 36.27 -36.18 3.09
N GLN A 561 35.10 -36.22 3.73
CA GLN A 561 33.97 -37.10 3.36
C GLN A 561 32.87 -36.37 2.59
N LYS A 562 33.21 -35.60 1.55
CA LYS A 562 32.25 -34.86 0.72
C LYS A 562 31.05 -35.70 0.24
N TYR A 563 31.29 -36.97 -0.14
CA TYR A 563 30.23 -37.91 -0.54
C TYR A 563 29.16 -38.15 0.53
N SER A 564 29.53 -38.12 1.82
CA SER A 564 28.60 -38.29 2.93
C SER A 564 27.68 -37.08 3.11
N LEU A 565 28.18 -35.87 2.84
CA LEU A 565 27.40 -34.63 2.89
C LEU A 565 26.37 -34.58 1.75
N GLU A 566 26.77 -34.98 0.54
CA GLU A 566 25.88 -35.05 -0.62
C GLU A 566 24.76 -36.08 -0.42
N ALA A 567 25.08 -37.27 0.10
CA ALA A 567 24.09 -38.29 0.43
C ALA A 567 23.07 -37.79 1.46
N ARG A 568 23.52 -37.00 2.44
CA ARG A 568 22.67 -36.45 3.48
C ARG A 568 21.77 -35.33 2.96
N LEU A 569 22.26 -34.48 2.04
CA LEU A 569 21.43 -33.48 1.38
C LEU A 569 20.35 -34.12 0.50
N GLU A 570 20.70 -35.19 -0.21
CA GLU A 570 19.76 -35.99 -1.00
C GLU A 570 18.67 -36.59 -0.10
N GLU A 571 19.04 -37.20 1.03
CA GLU A 571 18.09 -37.72 2.01
C GLU A 571 17.14 -36.61 2.54
N MET A 572 17.70 -35.45 2.92
CA MET A 572 16.90 -34.32 3.40
C MET A 572 15.94 -33.75 2.34
N LEU A 573 16.25 -33.84 1.05
CA LEU A 573 15.37 -33.41 -0.04
C LEU A 573 14.13 -34.30 -0.19
N PHE A 574 14.28 -35.61 0.03
CA PHE A 574 13.23 -36.59 -0.25
C PHE A 574 12.46 -37.06 1.00
N ILE A 575 13.00 -36.84 2.20
CA ILE A 575 12.23 -37.00 3.45
C ILE A 575 11.00 -36.07 3.42
N ASP A 576 9.82 -36.62 3.71
CA ASP A 576 8.56 -35.86 3.73
C ASP A 576 8.41 -35.03 5.02
N ALA A 577 9.39 -34.17 5.29
CA ALA A 577 9.40 -33.21 6.38
C ALA A 577 9.75 -31.81 5.84
N GLU A 578 8.81 -30.88 5.95
CA GLU A 578 8.90 -29.53 5.35
C GLU A 578 10.16 -28.75 5.80
N GLY A 579 10.63 -28.99 7.02
CA GLY A 579 11.84 -28.37 7.56
C GLY A 579 13.15 -28.89 6.95
N GLU A 580 13.21 -30.18 6.62
CA GLU A 580 14.36 -30.83 5.97
C GLU A 580 14.49 -30.34 4.53
N GLU A 581 13.37 -30.42 3.79
CA GLU A 581 13.26 -30.05 2.38
C GLU A 581 13.67 -28.59 2.16
N LYS A 582 13.15 -27.66 2.98
CA LYS A 582 13.53 -26.23 2.92
C LYS A 582 14.99 -26.00 3.25
N SER A 583 15.52 -26.72 4.24
CA SER A 583 16.92 -26.58 4.63
C SER A 583 17.84 -27.12 3.53
N ALA A 584 17.51 -28.24 2.90
CA ALA A 584 18.28 -28.84 1.82
C ALA A 584 18.28 -27.96 0.56
N LEU A 585 17.11 -27.45 0.15
CA LEU A 585 17.02 -26.50 -0.99
C LEU A 585 17.79 -25.21 -0.72
N TRP A 586 17.74 -24.70 0.52
CA TRP A 586 18.54 -23.52 0.88
C TRP A 586 20.04 -23.82 0.76
N VAL A 587 20.53 -24.97 1.22
CA VAL A 587 21.95 -25.34 1.09
C VAL A 587 22.33 -25.48 -0.40
N LEU A 588 21.51 -26.17 -1.21
CA LEU A 588 21.76 -26.34 -2.65
C LEU A 588 21.80 -25.02 -3.42
N ALA A 589 21.00 -24.04 -3.02
CA ALA A 589 21.06 -22.70 -3.58
C ALA A 589 22.38 -21.97 -3.25
N HIS A 590 23.12 -22.41 -2.22
CA HIS A 590 24.30 -21.73 -1.71
C HIS A 590 25.63 -22.48 -1.89
N ILE A 591 25.64 -23.75 -2.33
CA ILE A 591 26.86 -24.52 -2.61
C ILE A 591 27.10 -24.76 -4.11
N PRO A 592 28.34 -25.07 -4.54
CA PRO A 592 28.60 -25.69 -5.84
C PRO A 592 27.93 -27.06 -5.95
N ILE A 593 27.19 -27.32 -7.03
CA ILE A 593 26.42 -28.56 -7.20
C ILE A 593 27.22 -29.56 -8.03
N THR A 594 27.35 -30.79 -7.53
CA THR A 594 27.98 -31.91 -8.24
C THR A 594 26.97 -32.66 -9.10
N ASN A 595 27.44 -33.48 -10.05
CA ASN A 595 26.56 -34.26 -10.94
C ASN A 595 25.51 -35.09 -10.18
N ARG A 596 25.87 -35.64 -9.02
CA ARG A 596 24.93 -36.36 -8.14
C ARG A 596 23.78 -35.46 -7.67
N LEU A 597 24.11 -34.28 -7.16
CA LEU A 597 23.11 -33.32 -6.68
C LEU A 597 22.28 -32.73 -7.84
N THR A 598 22.86 -32.58 -9.04
CA THR A 598 22.12 -32.21 -10.25
C THR A 598 21.07 -33.26 -10.63
N GLN A 599 21.42 -34.55 -10.54
CA GLN A 599 20.45 -35.64 -10.75
C GLN A 599 19.34 -35.62 -9.70
N ALA A 600 19.69 -35.40 -8.42
CA ALA A 600 18.72 -35.27 -7.35
C ALA A 600 17.77 -34.08 -7.57
N LEU A 601 18.27 -32.94 -8.06
CA LEU A 601 17.44 -31.77 -8.41
C LEU A 601 16.49 -32.05 -9.57
N LYS A 602 16.92 -32.77 -10.62
CA LYS A 602 16.03 -33.21 -11.71
C LYS A 602 14.92 -34.11 -11.19
N GLN A 603 15.28 -35.12 -10.39
CA GLN A 603 14.30 -36.02 -9.80
C GLN A 603 13.33 -35.27 -8.88
N TYR A 604 13.82 -34.31 -8.10
CA TYR A 604 12.99 -33.43 -7.28
C TYR A 604 12.04 -32.59 -8.14
N TRP A 605 12.50 -32.03 -9.26
CA TRP A 605 11.67 -31.29 -10.21
C TRP A 605 10.51 -32.13 -10.73
N TYR A 606 10.78 -33.35 -11.20
CA TYR A 606 9.76 -34.24 -11.78
C TYR A 606 8.79 -34.80 -10.72
N THR A 607 9.21 -34.93 -9.46
CA THR A 607 8.37 -35.51 -8.39
C THR A 607 7.61 -34.46 -7.56
N ARG A 608 8.13 -33.23 -7.45
CA ARG A 608 7.60 -32.18 -6.55
C ARG A 608 7.25 -30.88 -7.29
N THR A 609 7.09 -30.90 -8.62
CA THR A 609 6.77 -29.73 -9.50
C THR A 609 5.67 -28.84 -8.91
N VAL A 610 4.54 -29.43 -8.52
CA VAL A 610 3.36 -28.71 -8.01
C VAL A 610 3.69 -27.92 -6.73
N ARG A 611 4.53 -28.46 -5.85
CA ARG A 611 4.90 -27.81 -4.59
C ARG A 611 5.80 -26.59 -4.84
N VAL A 612 6.76 -26.72 -5.77
CA VAL A 612 7.62 -25.63 -6.25
C VAL A 612 6.80 -24.53 -6.92
N LEU A 613 5.83 -24.91 -7.76
CA LEU A 613 4.95 -23.96 -8.43
C LEU A 613 3.92 -23.31 -7.48
N ARG A 614 3.52 -23.93 -6.37
CA ARG A 614 2.56 -23.32 -5.44
C ARG A 614 3.17 -22.30 -4.48
N SER A 615 4.42 -22.49 -4.07
CA SER A 615 5.04 -21.64 -3.04
C SER A 615 6.23 -20.85 -3.57
N PHE A 616 6.17 -19.53 -3.44
CA PHE A 616 7.27 -18.65 -3.86
C PHE A 616 8.59 -18.94 -3.13
N SER A 617 8.53 -19.35 -1.85
CA SER A 617 9.73 -19.69 -1.08
C SER A 617 10.47 -20.91 -1.66
N TYR A 618 9.72 -21.90 -2.15
CA TYR A 618 10.27 -23.08 -2.80
C TYR A 618 10.78 -22.75 -4.20
N TRP A 619 10.00 -22.01 -4.99
CA TRP A 619 10.41 -21.50 -6.30
C TRP A 619 11.76 -20.78 -6.23
N LYS A 620 11.90 -19.82 -5.31
CA LYS A 620 13.12 -19.03 -5.15
C LYS A 620 14.35 -19.89 -4.87
N SER A 621 14.24 -20.82 -3.92
CA SER A 621 15.37 -21.68 -3.53
C SER A 621 15.70 -22.70 -4.62
N PHE A 622 14.69 -23.23 -5.30
CA PHE A 622 14.86 -24.18 -6.40
C PHE A 622 15.50 -23.54 -7.63
N VAL A 623 15.01 -22.39 -8.10
CA VAL A 623 15.60 -21.69 -9.25
C VAL A 623 17.07 -21.32 -8.99
N ALA A 624 17.38 -20.82 -7.79
CA ALA A 624 18.76 -20.54 -7.41
C ALA A 624 19.65 -21.81 -7.45
N ALA A 625 19.13 -22.97 -7.02
CA ALA A 625 19.84 -24.25 -7.12
C ALA A 625 20.02 -24.69 -8.58
N VAL A 626 19.02 -24.59 -9.46
CA VAL A 626 19.14 -24.95 -10.89
C VAL A 626 20.17 -24.07 -11.60
N VAL A 627 20.17 -22.77 -11.33
CA VAL A 627 21.17 -21.85 -11.91
C VAL A 627 22.58 -22.21 -11.42
N ARG A 628 22.73 -22.61 -10.16
CA ARG A 628 24.01 -23.07 -9.59
C ARG A 628 24.48 -24.41 -10.17
N SER A 629 23.57 -25.27 -10.62
CA SER A 629 23.90 -26.58 -11.19
C SER A 629 24.42 -26.51 -12.62
N ARG A 630 24.25 -25.36 -13.29
CA ARG A 630 24.61 -25.15 -14.71
C ARG A 630 23.98 -26.19 -15.65
N ASP A 631 22.81 -26.69 -15.28
CA ASP A 631 22.07 -27.65 -16.11
C ASP A 631 21.17 -26.87 -17.07
N TYR A 632 21.69 -26.56 -18.24
CA TYR A 632 20.98 -25.74 -19.23
C TYR A 632 19.68 -26.39 -19.70
N ALA A 633 19.60 -27.73 -19.75
CA ALA A 633 18.36 -28.41 -20.13
C ALA A 633 17.23 -28.12 -19.13
N LEU A 634 17.52 -28.23 -17.82
CA LEU A 634 16.55 -27.90 -16.78
C LEU A 634 16.25 -26.39 -16.71
N LEU A 635 17.25 -25.55 -17.02
CA LEU A 635 17.06 -24.11 -17.14
C LEU A 635 16.07 -23.78 -18.28
N PHE A 636 16.22 -24.42 -19.45
CA PHE A 636 15.35 -24.19 -20.60
C PHE A 636 13.91 -24.66 -20.34
N GLU A 637 13.72 -25.79 -19.64
CA GLU A 637 12.37 -26.19 -19.17
C GLU A 637 11.72 -25.09 -18.30
N LEU A 638 12.50 -24.39 -17.47
CA LEU A 638 12.00 -23.28 -16.66
C LEU A 638 11.69 -22.03 -17.50
N VAL A 639 12.47 -21.77 -18.56
CA VAL A 639 12.27 -20.67 -19.50
C VAL A 639 11.04 -20.89 -20.36
N ASP A 640 10.75 -22.12 -20.78
CA ASP A 640 9.55 -22.43 -21.55
C ASP A 640 8.27 -22.17 -20.73
N MET A 641 8.33 -22.28 -19.40
CA MET A 641 7.24 -21.90 -18.50
C MET A 641 7.25 -20.43 -18.09
N TYR A 642 8.17 -19.60 -18.59
CA TYR A 642 8.35 -18.21 -18.18
C TYR A 642 7.04 -17.43 -18.26
N GLN A 643 6.31 -17.51 -19.38
CA GLN A 643 5.02 -16.81 -19.53
C GLN A 643 3.87 -17.47 -18.74
N ALA A 644 4.02 -18.73 -18.32
CA ALA A 644 3.01 -19.45 -17.55
C ALA A 644 3.09 -19.20 -16.03
N VAL A 645 4.15 -18.57 -15.53
CA VAL A 645 4.34 -18.26 -14.11
C VAL A 645 4.08 -16.78 -13.80
N SER A 646 3.68 -16.49 -12.56
CA SER A 646 3.41 -15.12 -12.10
C SER A 646 4.62 -14.20 -12.32
N GLU A 647 4.37 -12.92 -12.58
CA GLU A 647 5.40 -11.88 -12.77
C GLU A 647 6.48 -11.85 -11.67
N GLN A 648 6.11 -12.06 -10.40
CA GLN A 648 7.07 -12.13 -9.28
C GLN A 648 8.10 -13.28 -9.46
N LYS A 649 7.69 -14.39 -10.06
CA LYS A 649 8.53 -15.55 -10.35
C LYS A 649 9.36 -15.38 -11.62
N GLN A 650 8.76 -14.75 -12.64
CA GLN A 650 9.46 -14.32 -13.87
C GLN A 650 10.66 -13.45 -13.52
N ARG A 651 10.44 -12.41 -12.68
CA ARG A 651 11.51 -11.51 -12.23
C ARG A 651 12.60 -12.24 -11.45
N GLU A 652 12.24 -13.18 -10.58
CA GLU A 652 13.24 -13.99 -9.87
C GLU A 652 14.05 -14.83 -10.86
N LEU A 653 13.42 -15.50 -11.82
CA LEU A 653 14.11 -16.31 -12.84
C LEU A 653 15.08 -15.46 -13.68
N VAL A 654 14.60 -14.31 -14.20
CA VAL A 654 15.45 -13.35 -14.94
C VAL A 654 16.62 -12.90 -14.08
N SER A 655 16.39 -12.56 -12.80
CA SER A 655 17.46 -12.08 -11.91
C SER A 655 18.54 -13.13 -11.63
N GLN A 656 18.16 -14.40 -11.49
CA GLN A 656 19.09 -15.50 -11.23
C GLN A 656 19.91 -15.83 -12.50
N VAL A 657 19.28 -15.79 -13.69
CA VAL A 657 19.98 -15.98 -14.97
C VAL A 657 20.91 -14.79 -15.28
N ALA A 658 20.48 -13.55 -15.02
CA ALA A 658 21.33 -12.37 -15.11
C ALA A 658 22.59 -12.49 -14.23
N TRP A 659 22.44 -13.00 -13.01
CA TRP A 659 23.57 -13.27 -12.13
C TRP A 659 24.54 -14.31 -12.70
N LEU A 660 24.03 -15.36 -13.35
CA LEU A 660 24.86 -16.37 -14.02
C LEU A 660 25.66 -15.77 -15.18
N ILE A 661 25.01 -14.97 -16.03
CA ILE A 661 25.64 -14.24 -17.14
C ILE A 661 26.76 -13.33 -16.63
N HIS A 662 26.50 -12.60 -15.54
CA HIS A 662 27.49 -11.71 -14.93
C HIS A 662 28.73 -12.45 -14.40
N ARG A 663 28.55 -13.67 -13.89
CA ARG A 663 29.63 -14.44 -13.27
C ARG A 663 30.45 -15.25 -14.27
N ASP A 664 29.77 -15.97 -15.17
CA ASP A 664 30.39 -16.97 -16.05
C ASP A 664 30.66 -16.41 -17.47
N GLY A 665 30.20 -15.19 -17.76
CA GLY A 665 30.39 -14.50 -19.03
C GLY A 665 29.27 -14.78 -20.04
N GLU A 666 29.21 -13.96 -21.09
CA GLU A 666 28.15 -14.04 -22.11
C GLU A 666 28.28 -15.24 -23.05
N ALA A 667 29.48 -15.78 -23.25
CA ALA A 667 29.79 -16.71 -24.33
C ALA A 667 29.00 -18.03 -24.31
N ASP A 668 28.83 -18.68 -23.14
CA ASP A 668 28.19 -19.99 -23.05
C ASP A 668 26.67 -19.91 -23.18
N ILE A 669 26.05 -18.93 -22.54
CA ILE A 669 24.60 -18.70 -22.65
C ILE A 669 24.26 -18.17 -24.05
N VAL A 670 25.16 -17.38 -24.67
CA VAL A 670 25.02 -16.89 -26.04
C VAL A 670 25.26 -17.96 -27.11
N ALA A 671 26.18 -18.89 -26.91
CA ALA A 671 26.42 -19.98 -27.86
C ALA A 671 25.15 -20.82 -28.09
N HIS A 672 24.34 -20.98 -27.04
CA HIS A 672 23.05 -21.67 -27.09
C HIS A 672 21.90 -20.78 -27.62
N MET A 673 22.16 -19.51 -27.97
CA MET A 673 21.16 -18.58 -28.54
C MET A 673 20.86 -18.80 -30.02
N GLY A 674 21.81 -19.34 -30.78
CA GLY A 674 21.61 -19.58 -32.21
C GLY A 674 20.56 -20.65 -32.53
N GLU A 675 20.14 -21.43 -31.54
CA GLU A 675 19.19 -22.53 -31.69
C GLU A 675 17.77 -22.19 -31.22
N PHE A 676 17.50 -20.93 -30.88
CA PHE A 676 16.23 -20.55 -30.28
C PHE A 676 15.04 -20.71 -31.23
N ARG A 677 14.11 -21.57 -30.79
CA ARG A 677 12.94 -22.02 -31.54
C ARG A 677 11.74 -21.06 -31.48
N SER A 678 11.77 -20.02 -30.62
CA SER A 678 10.63 -19.10 -30.42
C SER A 678 11.06 -17.67 -30.07
N SER A 679 10.25 -16.69 -30.47
CA SER A 679 10.45 -15.27 -30.13
C SER A 679 10.43 -14.98 -28.62
N TYR A 680 9.82 -15.86 -27.81
CA TYR A 680 9.73 -15.70 -26.35
C TYR A 680 11.02 -16.07 -25.63
N THR A 681 11.70 -17.12 -26.08
CA THR A 681 13.02 -17.48 -25.56
C THR A 681 13.99 -16.34 -25.83
N THR A 682 13.86 -15.70 -26.99
CA THR A 682 14.66 -14.54 -27.39
C THR A 682 14.41 -13.31 -26.51
N ASP A 683 13.14 -12.94 -26.26
CA ASP A 683 12.79 -11.84 -25.34
C ASP A 683 13.31 -12.10 -23.90
N PHE A 684 13.11 -13.31 -23.36
CA PHE A 684 13.61 -13.65 -22.02
C PHE A 684 15.13 -13.47 -21.89
N VAL A 685 15.86 -13.92 -22.90
CA VAL A 685 17.31 -13.90 -22.91
C VAL A 685 17.85 -12.49 -23.08
N LEU A 686 17.26 -11.68 -23.97
CA LEU A 686 17.60 -10.26 -24.12
C LEU A 686 17.38 -9.51 -22.80
N ARG A 687 16.29 -9.78 -22.08
CA ARG A 687 16.06 -9.21 -20.75
C ARG A 687 17.06 -9.64 -19.70
N ALA A 688 17.42 -10.92 -19.68
CA ALA A 688 18.42 -11.43 -18.75
C ALA A 688 19.80 -10.81 -19.02
N LEU A 689 20.19 -10.67 -20.30
CA LEU A 689 21.40 -9.96 -20.70
C LEU A 689 21.36 -8.50 -20.27
N ALA A 690 20.25 -7.79 -20.53
CA ALA A 690 20.08 -6.39 -20.17
C ALA A 690 20.14 -6.17 -18.64
N HIS A 691 19.56 -7.08 -17.84
CA HIS A 691 19.62 -7.05 -16.37
C HIS A 691 21.01 -7.40 -15.82
N SER A 692 21.82 -8.17 -16.55
CA SER A 692 23.16 -8.59 -16.11
C SER A 692 24.20 -7.46 -16.09
N ARG A 693 23.96 -6.38 -16.85
CA ARG A 693 24.84 -5.19 -16.98
C ARG A 693 26.30 -5.52 -17.35
N VAL A 694 26.54 -6.66 -18.00
CA VAL A 694 27.87 -7.06 -18.47
C VAL A 694 28.27 -6.20 -19.67
N HIS A 695 29.55 -5.80 -19.73
CA HIS A 695 30.05 -5.06 -20.88
C HIS A 695 30.26 -6.01 -22.05
N VAL A 696 29.52 -5.77 -23.12
CA VAL A 696 29.38 -6.68 -24.26
C VAL A 696 30.53 -6.52 -25.24
N GLY A 697 31.19 -7.61 -25.62
CA GLY A 697 32.35 -7.57 -26.51
C GLY A 697 32.01 -7.21 -27.96
N GLU A 698 32.98 -6.76 -28.75
CA GLU A 698 32.76 -6.31 -30.15
C GLU A 698 32.13 -7.39 -31.06
N SER A 699 32.46 -8.67 -30.83
CA SER A 699 31.87 -9.81 -31.55
C SER A 699 30.38 -9.95 -31.28
N MET A 700 29.96 -9.65 -30.04
CA MET A 700 28.58 -9.73 -29.60
C MET A 700 27.76 -8.54 -30.09
N VAL A 701 28.35 -7.33 -30.06
CA VAL A 701 27.74 -6.13 -30.66
C VAL A 701 27.40 -6.38 -32.13
N LYS A 702 28.33 -6.96 -32.91
CA LYS A 702 28.10 -7.32 -34.33
C LYS A 702 27.03 -8.39 -34.54
N ARG A 703 26.75 -9.24 -33.54
CA ARG A 703 25.65 -10.22 -33.61
C ARG A 703 24.31 -9.55 -33.28
N LEU A 704 24.27 -8.71 -32.26
CA LEU A 704 23.08 -7.93 -31.89
C LEU A 704 22.66 -6.96 -32.99
N GLU A 705 23.61 -6.31 -33.67
CA GLU A 705 23.31 -5.44 -34.82
C GLU A 705 22.66 -6.22 -35.98
N ARG A 706 23.18 -7.41 -36.31
CA ARG A 706 22.58 -8.27 -37.35
C ARG A 706 21.19 -8.76 -36.96
N PHE A 707 21.00 -9.10 -35.69
CA PHE A 707 19.70 -9.51 -35.19
C PHE A 707 18.68 -8.35 -35.26
N ALA A 708 19.08 -7.14 -34.87
CA ALA A 708 18.25 -5.95 -34.97
C ALA A 708 17.84 -5.64 -36.42
N GLU A 709 18.75 -5.81 -37.39
CA GLU A 709 18.43 -5.66 -38.81
C GLU A 709 17.35 -6.66 -39.26
N GLN A 710 17.50 -7.94 -38.89
CA GLN A 710 16.51 -8.99 -39.22
C GLN A 710 15.14 -8.73 -38.61
N GLU A 711 15.08 -8.28 -37.36
CA GLU A 711 13.81 -7.95 -36.69
C GLU A 711 13.13 -6.73 -37.31
N TYR A 712 13.90 -5.71 -37.71
CA TYR A 712 13.37 -4.55 -38.40
C TYR A 712 12.81 -4.89 -39.80
N GLU A 713 13.48 -5.78 -40.55
CA GLU A 713 12.97 -6.25 -41.84
C GLU A 713 11.64 -7.00 -41.69
N LYS A 714 11.54 -7.92 -40.73
CA LYS A 714 10.29 -8.64 -40.44
C LYS A 714 9.14 -7.67 -40.15
N PHE A 715 9.40 -6.64 -39.35
CA PHE A 715 8.42 -5.62 -39.03
C PHE A 715 7.90 -4.87 -40.27
N LEU A 716 8.79 -4.44 -41.17
CA LEU A 716 8.41 -3.74 -42.40
C LEU A 716 7.53 -4.60 -43.31
N VAL A 717 7.86 -5.89 -43.42
CA VAL A 717 7.08 -6.87 -44.17
C VAL A 717 5.68 -7.02 -43.56
N SER A 718 5.58 -7.23 -42.24
CA SER A 718 4.29 -7.30 -41.53
C SER A 718 3.46 -6.03 -41.73
N ARG A 719 4.06 -4.85 -41.67
CA ARG A 719 3.33 -3.58 -41.83
C ARG A 719 2.78 -3.39 -43.24
N GLN A 720 3.54 -3.74 -44.28
CA GLN A 720 3.04 -3.65 -45.65
C GLN A 720 1.93 -4.67 -45.91
N ALA A 721 2.03 -5.86 -45.31
CA ALA A 721 1.00 -6.88 -45.35
C ALA A 721 -0.31 -6.40 -44.70
N LEU A 722 -0.23 -5.73 -43.53
CA LEU A 722 -1.39 -5.08 -42.89
C LEU A 722 -2.00 -3.98 -43.76
N HIS A 723 -1.18 -3.16 -44.41
CA HIS A 723 -1.68 -2.09 -45.27
C HIS A 723 -2.41 -2.64 -46.51
N TYR A 724 -1.86 -3.69 -47.13
CA TYR A 724 -2.51 -4.40 -48.23
C TYR A 724 -3.86 -4.99 -47.79
N LEU A 725 -3.86 -5.68 -46.64
CA LEU A 725 -5.08 -6.25 -46.05
C LEU A 725 -6.15 -5.17 -45.82
N ARG A 726 -5.79 -4.02 -45.23
CA ARG A 726 -6.72 -2.90 -44.97
C ARG A 726 -7.24 -2.26 -46.27
N SER A 727 -6.39 -2.09 -47.29
CA SER A 727 -6.77 -1.54 -48.59
C SER A 727 -7.74 -2.46 -49.35
N PHE A 728 -7.46 -3.76 -49.38
CA PHE A 728 -8.35 -4.75 -49.97
C PHE A 728 -9.75 -4.70 -49.34
N LEU A 729 -9.82 -4.63 -48.01
CA LEU A 729 -11.09 -4.58 -47.28
C LEU A 729 -11.88 -3.30 -47.59
N HIS A 730 -11.20 -2.16 -47.61
CA HIS A 730 -11.85 -0.88 -47.91
C HIS A 730 -12.47 -0.87 -49.32
N ASN A 731 -11.77 -1.44 -50.31
CA ASN A 731 -12.25 -1.53 -51.69
C ASN A 731 -13.38 -2.57 -51.85
N SER A 732 -13.44 -3.59 -51.00
CA SER A 732 -14.48 -4.62 -51.04
C SER A 732 -15.84 -4.18 -50.47
N GLY A 733 -15.93 -2.98 -49.85
CA GLY A 733 -17.16 -2.42 -49.29
C GLY A 733 -17.71 -3.15 -48.06
N ARG A 734 -17.03 -4.20 -47.57
CA ARG A 734 -17.37 -4.92 -46.34
C ARG A 734 -16.49 -4.41 -45.20
N VAL A 735 -17.07 -3.56 -44.34
CA VAL A 735 -16.44 -3.21 -43.04
C VAL A 735 -16.93 -4.23 -42.02
N ASP A 736 -16.27 -5.39 -41.93
CA ASP A 736 -16.53 -6.36 -40.87
C ASP A 736 -15.82 -5.92 -39.58
N PRO A 737 -16.54 -5.59 -38.49
CA PRO A 737 -15.94 -5.14 -37.23
C PRO A 737 -14.93 -6.13 -36.64
N TYR A 738 -15.11 -7.44 -36.86
CA TYR A 738 -14.19 -8.46 -36.35
C TYR A 738 -12.85 -8.42 -37.07
N LEU A 739 -12.86 -8.07 -38.36
CA LEU A 739 -11.66 -8.03 -39.18
C LEU A 739 -10.87 -6.72 -38.98
N GLU A 740 -11.57 -5.63 -38.68
CA GLU A 740 -10.95 -4.38 -38.23
C GLU A 740 -10.31 -4.53 -36.85
N TYR A 741 -10.98 -5.22 -35.92
CA TYR A 741 -10.44 -5.56 -34.61
C TYR A 741 -9.23 -6.48 -34.72
N TYR A 742 -9.28 -7.48 -35.61
CA TYR A 742 -8.16 -8.35 -35.91
C TYR A 742 -6.93 -7.60 -36.40
N ILE A 743 -7.10 -6.69 -37.37
CA ILE A 743 -6.01 -5.85 -37.88
C ILE A 743 -5.39 -5.05 -36.74
N GLN A 744 -6.20 -4.50 -35.84
CA GLN A 744 -5.71 -3.76 -34.68
C GLN A 744 -4.95 -4.64 -33.68
N VAL A 745 -5.39 -5.89 -33.45
CA VAL A 745 -4.70 -6.82 -32.54
C VAL A 745 -3.34 -7.22 -33.11
N ILE A 746 -3.26 -7.60 -34.39
CA ILE A 746 -1.98 -7.93 -35.03
C ILE A 746 -1.08 -6.69 -35.07
N GLU A 747 -1.64 -5.55 -35.43
CA GLU A 747 -0.90 -4.29 -35.49
C GLU A 747 -0.27 -3.95 -34.13
N GLN A 748 -1.00 -4.13 -33.02
CA GLN A 748 -0.49 -3.84 -31.68
C GLN A 748 0.54 -4.86 -31.18
N GLU A 749 0.30 -6.15 -31.36
CA GLU A 749 1.17 -7.22 -30.84
C GLU A 749 2.50 -7.29 -31.60
N GLU A 750 2.47 -7.24 -32.94
CA GLU A 750 3.68 -7.27 -33.76
C GLU A 750 4.48 -5.97 -33.60
N GLN A 751 3.82 -4.81 -33.51
CA GLN A 751 4.51 -3.55 -33.21
C GLN A 751 5.20 -3.62 -31.86
N SER A 752 4.51 -4.09 -30.81
CA SER A 752 5.06 -4.19 -29.46
C SER A 752 6.29 -5.08 -29.40
N LEU A 753 6.20 -6.27 -29.99
CA LEU A 753 7.28 -7.25 -29.93
C LEU A 753 8.55 -6.74 -30.63
N HIS A 754 8.45 -6.33 -31.90
CA HIS A 754 9.62 -5.93 -32.67
C HIS A 754 10.24 -4.64 -32.11
N PHE A 755 9.41 -3.71 -31.63
CA PHE A 755 9.90 -2.49 -31.00
C PHE A 755 10.64 -2.76 -29.69
N ASN A 756 10.10 -3.64 -28.84
CA ASN A 756 10.74 -4.03 -27.58
C ASN A 756 12.08 -4.72 -27.82
N ASN A 757 12.14 -5.68 -28.74
CA ASN A 757 13.38 -6.39 -29.07
C ASN A 757 14.49 -5.44 -29.56
N LEU A 758 14.14 -4.46 -30.41
CA LEU A 758 15.10 -3.46 -30.91
C LEU A 758 15.62 -2.56 -29.79
N LEU A 759 14.75 -2.13 -28.87
CA LEU A 759 15.16 -1.32 -27.72
C LEU A 759 16.00 -2.09 -26.72
N GLU A 760 15.71 -3.38 -26.51
CA GLU A 760 16.55 -4.26 -25.68
C GLU A 760 17.94 -4.45 -26.29
N CYS A 761 18.04 -4.57 -27.62
CA CYS A 761 19.34 -4.59 -28.29
C CYS A 761 20.12 -3.29 -28.07
N VAL A 762 19.47 -2.12 -28.15
CA VAL A 762 20.11 -0.84 -27.83
C VAL A 762 20.54 -0.77 -26.38
N ALA A 763 19.73 -1.26 -25.44
CA ALA A 763 20.07 -1.29 -24.02
C ALA A 763 21.33 -2.07 -23.72
N ILE A 764 21.52 -3.19 -24.42
CA ILE A 764 22.66 -4.08 -24.24
C ILE A 764 23.93 -3.48 -24.87
N VAL A 765 23.80 -2.76 -25.99
CA VAL A 765 24.93 -2.10 -26.68
C VAL A 765 25.32 -0.77 -26.01
N ASP A 766 24.40 -0.16 -25.25
CA ASP A 766 24.61 1.09 -24.55
C ASP A 766 25.32 0.90 -23.18
N ALA A 767 26.40 1.65 -22.96
CA ALA A 767 27.15 1.64 -21.70
C ALA A 767 26.47 2.44 -20.58
N SER A 768 25.46 3.27 -20.90
CA SER A 768 24.89 4.26 -19.96
C SER A 768 23.79 3.71 -19.03
N ASN A 769 23.33 2.46 -19.20
CA ASN A 769 22.24 1.84 -18.43
C ASN A 769 20.89 2.62 -18.45
N ALA A 770 20.78 3.70 -19.23
CA ALA A 770 19.59 4.54 -19.29
C ALA A 770 18.40 3.78 -19.88
N VAL A 771 18.66 2.91 -20.85
CA VAL A 771 17.65 2.19 -21.63
C VAL A 771 16.90 1.17 -20.77
N ASN A 772 17.56 0.46 -19.86
CA ASN A 772 16.93 -0.47 -18.90
C ASN A 772 15.83 0.21 -18.06
N THR A 773 16.08 1.45 -17.65
CA THR A 773 15.15 2.25 -16.84
C THR A 773 13.91 2.70 -17.63
N ILE A 774 13.98 2.59 -18.96
CA ILE A 774 12.95 2.99 -19.91
C ILE A 774 12.23 1.76 -20.46
N LEU A 775 12.91 0.65 -20.71
CA LEU A 775 12.32 -0.66 -21.06
C LEU A 775 11.30 -1.14 -20.02
N ASP A 776 11.60 -1.00 -18.72
CA ASP A 776 10.66 -1.26 -17.61
C ASP A 776 9.37 -0.42 -17.69
N LYS A 777 9.34 0.60 -18.54
CA LYS A 777 8.24 1.55 -18.73
C LYS A 777 7.64 1.50 -20.13
N ILE A 778 8.18 0.71 -21.06
CA ILE A 778 7.75 0.68 -22.47
C ILE A 778 6.62 -0.32 -22.75
N HIS A 779 6.25 -1.16 -21.78
CA HIS A 779 5.20 -2.17 -21.95
C HIS A 779 3.82 -1.67 -22.37
N ILE A 780 3.54 -0.36 -22.45
CA ILE A 780 2.30 0.20 -23.00
C ILE A 780 2.56 1.52 -23.72
N TYR A 781 2.25 1.59 -25.02
CA TYR A 781 2.49 2.74 -25.91
C TYR A 781 1.83 4.04 -25.42
N SER A 782 2.62 5.11 -25.26
CA SER A 782 2.21 6.45 -24.81
C SER A 782 3.17 7.53 -25.31
N ARG A 783 2.69 8.77 -25.55
CA ARG A 783 3.49 9.93 -25.99
C ARG A 783 4.69 10.28 -25.08
N THR A 784 4.68 9.85 -23.82
CA THR A 784 5.78 10.06 -22.88
C THR A 784 6.96 9.09 -23.09
N ILE A 785 6.73 8.00 -23.84
CA ILE A 785 7.76 7.04 -24.25
C ILE A 785 8.55 7.60 -25.43
N TYR A 786 7.88 8.22 -26.41
CA TYR A 786 8.53 8.80 -27.59
C TYR A 786 9.67 9.76 -27.21
N SER A 787 9.42 10.70 -26.29
CA SER A 787 10.47 11.64 -25.84
C SER A 787 11.63 10.93 -25.14
N ARG A 788 11.36 9.87 -24.37
CA ARG A 788 12.39 9.10 -23.66
C ARG A 788 13.18 8.19 -24.58
N VAL A 789 12.54 7.64 -25.62
CA VAL A 789 13.20 6.83 -26.65
C VAL A 789 14.09 7.71 -27.51
N VAL A 790 13.66 8.94 -27.84
CA VAL A 790 14.52 9.94 -28.51
C VAL A 790 15.73 10.30 -27.63
N ASP A 791 15.54 10.54 -26.34
CA ASP A 791 16.65 10.80 -25.40
C ASP A 791 17.64 9.60 -25.32
N ILE A 792 17.15 8.35 -25.42
CA ILE A 792 17.99 7.15 -25.50
C ILE A 792 18.77 7.11 -26.81
N ILE A 793 18.10 7.33 -27.94
CA ILE A 793 18.72 7.30 -29.26
C ILE A 793 19.85 8.32 -29.35
N ASP A 794 19.65 9.51 -28.76
CA ASP A 794 20.67 10.57 -28.73
C ASP A 794 21.87 10.23 -27.84
N THR A 795 21.71 9.31 -26.89
CA THR A 795 22.76 8.92 -25.93
C THR A 795 23.40 7.57 -26.21
N ALA A 796 22.75 6.70 -26.99
CA ALA A 796 23.23 5.36 -27.31
C ALA A 796 24.37 5.35 -28.35
N SER A 797 25.29 4.41 -28.20
CA SER A 797 26.55 4.34 -28.95
C SER A 797 26.45 3.79 -30.39
N SER A 798 25.44 2.96 -30.72
CA SER A 798 25.29 2.37 -32.06
C SER A 798 24.40 3.19 -32.98
N LYS A 799 25.03 3.90 -33.93
CA LYS A 799 24.34 4.68 -34.97
C LYS A 799 23.45 3.84 -35.89
N ARG A 800 23.79 2.56 -36.11
CA ARG A 800 23.03 1.66 -37.01
C ARG A 800 21.67 1.32 -36.42
N ILE A 801 21.64 0.79 -35.19
CA ILE A 801 20.39 0.39 -34.54
C ILE A 801 19.51 1.62 -34.28
N ASN A 802 20.11 2.74 -33.86
CA ASN A 802 19.43 4.02 -33.69
C ASN A 802 18.70 4.46 -34.96
N LYS A 803 19.33 4.34 -36.13
CA LYS A 803 18.69 4.67 -37.40
C LYS A 803 17.45 3.80 -37.67
N LEU A 804 17.52 2.50 -37.39
CA LEU A 804 16.38 1.59 -37.57
C LEU A 804 15.21 1.98 -36.66
N ILE A 805 15.48 2.33 -35.40
CA ILE A 805 14.43 2.75 -34.45
C ILE A 805 13.83 4.10 -34.84
N VAL A 806 14.63 5.08 -35.26
CA VAL A 806 14.12 6.37 -35.76
C VAL A 806 13.20 6.14 -36.96
N THR A 807 13.63 5.30 -37.91
CA THR A 807 12.85 5.00 -39.10
C THR A 807 11.53 4.29 -38.75
N LEU A 808 11.56 3.41 -37.75
CA LEU A 808 10.36 2.77 -37.21
C LEU A 808 9.40 3.80 -36.59
N MET A 809 9.91 4.73 -35.78
CA MET A 809 9.13 5.78 -35.11
C MET A 809 8.53 6.80 -36.09
N GLU A 810 9.28 7.21 -37.11
CA GLU A 810 8.81 8.13 -38.15
C GLU A 810 7.91 7.42 -39.17
N GLY A 811 7.88 6.09 -39.14
CA GLY A 811 7.10 5.24 -40.03
C GLY A 811 7.49 5.32 -41.50
N GLY A 812 8.68 5.84 -41.80
CA GLY A 812 9.18 6.10 -43.14
C GLY A 812 10.13 5.00 -43.64
N GLY A 813 9.60 3.85 -44.03
CA GLY A 813 10.38 2.78 -44.66
C GLY A 813 9.68 2.26 -45.91
N HIS A 814 10.40 2.12 -47.02
CA HIS A 814 9.91 1.36 -48.17
C HIS A 814 10.28 -0.10 -47.97
N CYS A 815 9.27 -0.95 -47.82
CA CYS A 815 9.48 -2.38 -47.90
C CYS A 815 9.62 -2.77 -49.38
N PRO A 816 10.63 -3.57 -49.74
CA PRO A 816 10.90 -3.91 -51.14
C PRO A 816 9.94 -4.96 -51.72
N ARG A 817 9.05 -5.54 -50.90
CA ARG A 817 8.18 -6.66 -51.30
C ARG A 817 6.72 -6.21 -51.41
N GLU A 818 6.18 -6.16 -52.63
CA GLU A 818 4.76 -5.93 -52.87
C GLU A 818 3.97 -7.24 -52.74
N PHE A 819 2.77 -7.16 -52.18
CA PHE A 819 1.84 -8.28 -52.05
C PHE A 819 0.85 -8.26 -53.21
N HIS A 820 0.64 -9.42 -53.83
CA HIS A 820 -0.27 -9.53 -54.98
C HIS A 820 -1.54 -10.34 -54.64
N SER A 821 -1.52 -11.12 -53.56
CA SER A 821 -2.68 -11.88 -53.07
C SER A 821 -2.81 -11.86 -51.55
N LEU A 822 -4.01 -12.16 -51.04
CA LEU A 822 -4.28 -12.31 -49.61
C LEU A 822 -3.65 -13.56 -49.00
N ASP A 823 -3.54 -14.64 -49.78
CA ASP A 823 -2.94 -15.90 -49.32
C ASP A 823 -1.46 -15.70 -48.94
N GLU A 824 -0.74 -14.86 -49.69
CA GLU A 824 0.64 -14.47 -49.35
C GLU A 824 0.75 -13.73 -48.02
N VAL A 825 -0.26 -12.93 -47.67
CA VAL A 825 -0.31 -12.19 -46.39
C VAL A 825 -0.65 -13.14 -45.23
N PHE A 826 -1.59 -14.06 -45.43
CA PHE A 826 -1.96 -15.03 -44.40
C PHE A 826 -0.85 -16.05 -44.14
N GLU A 827 -0.11 -16.49 -45.16
CA GLU A 827 1.05 -17.38 -44.97
C GLU A 827 2.11 -16.75 -44.05
N ILE A 828 2.36 -15.45 -44.19
CA ILE A 828 3.30 -14.71 -43.33
C ILE A 828 2.84 -14.69 -41.87
N TYR A 829 1.58 -14.41 -41.59
CA TYR A 829 1.08 -14.37 -40.21
C TYR A 829 0.90 -15.75 -39.59
N LEU A 830 0.60 -16.77 -40.38
CA LEU A 830 0.58 -18.16 -39.89
C LEU A 830 1.97 -18.62 -39.44
N LEU A 831 3.01 -18.17 -40.13
CA LEU A 831 4.40 -18.44 -39.77
C LEU A 831 4.90 -17.55 -38.61
N SER A 832 4.11 -16.59 -38.12
CA SER A 832 4.47 -15.78 -36.95
C SER A 832 4.67 -16.65 -35.71
N GLY A 833 5.69 -16.31 -34.91
CA GLY A 833 5.99 -16.95 -33.63
C GLY A 833 5.02 -16.54 -32.51
N LEU A 834 4.12 -15.59 -32.78
CA LEU A 834 3.11 -15.11 -31.86
C LEU A 834 1.85 -16.00 -31.92
N PRO A 835 1.49 -16.73 -30.84
CA PRO A 835 0.33 -17.62 -30.81
C PRO A 835 -0.97 -16.88 -31.11
N VAL A 836 -1.12 -15.67 -30.57
CA VAL A 836 -2.31 -14.83 -30.77
C VAL A 836 -2.46 -14.45 -32.25
N VAL A 837 -1.36 -14.08 -32.91
CA VAL A 837 -1.36 -13.76 -34.35
C VAL A 837 -1.76 -15.00 -35.14
N ARG A 838 -1.13 -16.15 -34.89
CA ARG A 838 -1.40 -17.40 -35.60
C ARG A 838 -2.83 -17.91 -35.41
N GLU A 839 -3.31 -17.98 -34.17
CA GLU A 839 -4.68 -18.44 -33.85
C GLU A 839 -5.72 -17.52 -34.51
N SER A 840 -5.47 -16.22 -34.47
CA SER A 840 -6.36 -15.23 -35.08
C SER A 840 -6.34 -15.31 -36.61
N THR A 841 -5.18 -15.58 -37.24
CA THR A 841 -5.08 -15.79 -38.69
C THR A 841 -5.79 -17.06 -39.13
N LEU A 842 -5.62 -18.17 -38.39
CA LEU A 842 -6.31 -19.44 -38.67
C LEU A 842 -7.83 -19.29 -38.61
N TYR A 843 -8.33 -18.54 -37.62
CA TYR A 843 -9.75 -18.24 -37.49
C TYR A 843 -10.32 -17.55 -38.75
N LEU A 844 -9.59 -16.60 -39.33
CA LEU A 844 -10.04 -15.87 -40.52
C LEU A 844 -9.98 -16.68 -41.81
N ILE A 845 -8.95 -17.49 -41.99
CA ILE A 845 -8.86 -18.40 -43.13
C ILE A 845 -10.11 -19.30 -43.17
N ASN A 846 -10.53 -19.81 -42.01
CA ASN A 846 -11.72 -20.64 -41.88
C ASN A 846 -13.02 -19.87 -42.18
N GLN A 847 -13.08 -18.56 -41.90
CA GLN A 847 -14.25 -17.73 -42.21
C GLN A 847 -14.35 -17.28 -43.67
N GLN A 848 -13.24 -17.20 -44.42
CA GLN A 848 -13.28 -16.85 -45.85
C GLN A 848 -13.58 -18.03 -46.77
N SER A 849 -13.39 -19.26 -46.30
CA SER A 849 -13.71 -20.48 -47.05
C SER A 849 -15.19 -20.86 -47.08
N GLU A 850 -16.03 -20.18 -46.28
CA GLU A 850 -17.50 -20.26 -46.27
C GLU A 850 -18.11 -19.08 -47.06
#